data_AF-A0A182FQ34-F1
#
_entry.id   AF-A0A182FQ34-F1
#
_cell.length_a   1.000
_cell.length_b   1.000
_cell.length_c   1.000
_cell.angle_alpha   90.00
_cell.angle_beta   90.00
_cell.angle_gamma   90.00
#
_symmetry.space_group_name_H-M   'P 1'
#
loop_
_entity.id
_entity.type
_entity.pdbx_description
1 polymer ?
#
loop_
_entity_poly.entity_id
_entity_poly.type
_entity_poly.pdbx_seq_one_letter_code
_entity_poly.pdbx_strand_id
1 'polypeptide(L)'
;MDFSGFLISLAITILIGSDFKSNALQTSPSFQYELKIDPQSLTSTVGQGVNFTLIAQAYYCSEENATLLWSTEDEVTIIPPSIVLSSKCERNALQTEQYLVCISSEKQGRFLINSLPLPHRLADDSRLFAQLKVAQCRSLIIVSTVIGWMYTFCWTIGDYFQVWTNFKRKSVVGLSFDFLYLNVVGNFCYSTFNAVLFWNDHVEQEYFQRHPFGLNPVVPNDVGYALHAVFGNCVLIAQCLLYPSDGNVVSRPVKILIACYISLVTVVSGLAFWGQIFWLDFLYVLSYVKLSTNLIKYFPQVYMNFKRKSTVGFSISNRFLDMGGGILSLLQMILNCWNFAMSILWLLLLALSVVRAKEGDFSLAIVPKSIVVTFGDTPSIHVEANGYLPVPIKVHLAQQEEVQVLSNRTLTFSEGLRNDSVEVLLHPVRQGRFIIQPVIEPPGVVDGSRFFLLMKVAMYEPLIIVSLLIGWTYTACWSAGYYPQIWYNYRQKNVVGLSFDYLYINIVGHITYVIFNAFLYWNSYIEEEYYRRHPLGLNPVILNDIGFAAHAVFGTGFTIVQCRWYYNGGNTVSKPAKVIIGLFLLLIVATMSMAWLRYIHWLDFLYVLSYIKLLTTMVKYFPQAYMNYCRKSTVGFHIMNRLLDLAGGLFGILQMLINAWNFDDWTSIGGDPVKFGLGIFSILFDFVFMFQHYVLYRYVDYYCYYN
;
A
#
# COMPACT_ATOMS: atom_id res chain seq x y z
N MET A 1 32.37 -4.50 11.85
CA MET A 1 32.30 -4.46 10.38
C MET A 1 31.30 -3.39 10.00
N ASP A 2 31.70 -2.47 9.13
CA ASP A 2 30.91 -1.31 8.72
C ASP A 2 29.82 -1.74 7.73
N PHE A 3 28.55 -1.55 8.09
CA PHE A 3 27.38 -1.92 7.28
C PHE A 3 27.44 -1.31 5.87
N SER A 4 27.97 -0.09 5.77
CA SER A 4 28.14 0.62 4.50
C SER A 4 29.12 -0.09 3.57
N GLY A 5 30.26 -0.55 4.10
CA GLY A 5 31.25 -1.31 3.33
C GLY A 5 30.72 -2.66 2.84
N PHE A 6 29.91 -3.34 3.64
CA PHE A 6 29.23 -4.58 3.22
C PHE A 6 28.24 -4.33 2.08
N LEU A 7 27.39 -3.29 2.19
CA LEU A 7 26.43 -2.94 1.14
C LEU A 7 27.10 -2.47 -0.15
N ILE A 8 28.19 -1.70 -0.07
CA ILE A 8 28.97 -1.30 -1.26
C ILE A 8 29.58 -2.52 -1.92
N SER A 9 30.23 -3.40 -1.15
CA SER A 9 30.82 -4.62 -1.70
C SER A 9 29.73 -5.50 -2.33
N LEU A 10 28.58 -5.65 -1.68
CA LEU A 10 27.47 -6.45 -2.18
C LEU A 10 26.86 -5.83 -3.44
N ALA A 11 26.63 -4.51 -3.46
CA ALA A 11 26.11 -3.80 -4.63
C ALA A 11 27.08 -3.88 -5.82
N ILE A 12 28.39 -3.74 -5.58
CA ILE A 12 29.42 -3.90 -6.60
C ILE A 12 29.46 -5.35 -7.11
N THR A 13 29.39 -6.35 -6.22
CA THR A 13 29.30 -7.76 -6.63
C THR A 13 28.04 -8.02 -7.45
N ILE A 14 26.92 -7.38 -7.13
CA ILE A 14 25.67 -7.53 -7.88
C ILE A 14 25.73 -6.82 -9.25
N LEU A 15 26.39 -5.66 -9.30
CA LEU A 15 26.54 -4.88 -10.54
C LEU A 15 27.60 -5.46 -11.49
N ILE A 16 28.65 -6.10 -10.95
CA ILE A 16 29.77 -6.66 -11.72
C ILE A 16 29.58 -8.16 -12.00
N GLY A 17 28.74 -8.86 -11.22
CA GLY A 17 28.53 -10.30 -11.34
C GLY A 17 27.97 -10.69 -12.70
N SER A 18 28.85 -11.14 -13.60
CA SER A 18 28.50 -11.71 -14.90
C SER A 18 28.00 -13.16 -14.81
N ASP A 19 28.10 -13.80 -13.64
CA ASP A 19 27.76 -15.20 -13.39
C ASP A 19 26.65 -15.36 -12.34
N PHE A 20 25.54 -14.62 -12.49
CA PHE A 20 24.31 -15.08 -11.87
C PHE A 20 23.92 -16.37 -12.57
N LYS A 21 24.05 -17.52 -11.89
CA LYS A 21 23.63 -18.81 -12.41
C LYS A 21 22.19 -18.69 -12.90
N SER A 22 22.03 -18.54 -14.20
CA SER A 22 20.74 -18.63 -14.83
C SER A 22 20.22 -20.04 -14.55
N ASN A 23 19.11 -20.16 -13.82
CA ASN A 23 18.26 -21.34 -13.94
C ASN A 23 17.50 -21.35 -15.28
N ALA A 24 17.95 -20.56 -16.27
CA ALA A 24 17.70 -20.91 -17.65
C ALA A 24 18.46 -22.21 -17.91
N LEU A 25 17.72 -23.31 -18.05
CA LEU A 25 18.23 -24.47 -18.74
C LEU A 25 18.95 -23.96 -19.99
N GLN A 26 20.21 -24.36 -20.18
CA GLN A 26 20.82 -24.39 -21.50
C GLN A 26 20.03 -25.38 -22.36
N THR A 27 18.84 -24.98 -22.81
CA THR A 27 18.19 -25.57 -23.97
C THR A 27 18.81 -24.87 -25.17
N SER A 28 19.43 -25.65 -26.04
CA SER A 28 19.76 -25.24 -27.42
C SER A 28 18.60 -24.43 -28.02
N PRO A 29 18.84 -23.38 -28.82
CA PRO A 29 17.75 -22.54 -29.31
C PRO A 29 16.81 -23.39 -30.17
N SER A 30 15.60 -23.63 -29.64
CA SER A 30 14.51 -24.34 -30.32
C SER A 30 13.70 -23.43 -31.24
N PHE A 31 14.11 -22.17 -31.40
CA PHE A 31 13.36 -21.10 -32.06
C PHE A 31 14.03 -20.66 -33.36
N GLN A 32 13.22 -20.30 -34.38
CA GLN A 32 13.69 -19.97 -35.73
C GLN A 32 14.17 -18.52 -35.85
N TYR A 33 13.53 -17.59 -35.13
CA TYR A 33 13.86 -16.17 -35.08
C TYR A 33 14.03 -15.72 -33.63
N GLU A 34 14.96 -14.81 -33.38
CA GLU A 34 14.96 -13.94 -32.20
C GLU A 34 14.34 -12.60 -32.58
N LEU A 35 13.25 -12.27 -31.90
CA LEU A 35 12.49 -11.06 -32.14
C LEU A 35 12.65 -10.13 -30.94
N LYS A 36 12.92 -8.85 -31.22
CA LYS A 36 13.09 -7.82 -30.20
C LYS A 36 12.36 -6.55 -30.61
N ILE A 37 11.57 -5.98 -29.71
CA ILE A 37 10.99 -4.65 -29.88
C ILE A 37 11.89 -3.62 -29.19
N ASP A 38 12.20 -2.51 -29.86
CA ASP A 38 13.02 -1.43 -29.31
C ASP A 38 12.54 -0.04 -29.80
N PRO A 39 12.14 0.88 -28.91
CA PRO A 39 11.99 0.71 -27.45
C PRO A 39 10.69 -0.03 -27.09
N GLN A 40 10.73 -0.83 -26.02
CA GLN A 40 9.53 -1.52 -25.49
C GLN A 40 8.58 -0.59 -24.71
N SER A 41 9.05 0.59 -24.30
CA SER A 41 8.23 1.59 -23.61
C SER A 41 8.19 2.89 -24.40
N LEU A 42 6.98 3.29 -24.78
CA LEU A 42 6.70 4.46 -25.59
C LEU A 42 5.80 5.41 -24.81
N THR A 43 6.07 6.71 -24.93
CA THR A 43 5.22 7.76 -24.35
C THR A 43 4.76 8.67 -25.47
N SER A 44 3.45 8.81 -25.63
CA SER A 44 2.80 9.68 -26.59
C SER A 44 1.76 10.57 -25.92
N THR A 45 1.19 11.50 -26.67
CA THR A 45 -0.03 12.22 -26.29
C THR A 45 -1.21 11.72 -27.10
N VAL A 46 -2.42 11.96 -26.58
CA VAL A 46 -3.67 11.65 -27.29
C VAL A 46 -3.60 12.17 -28.74
N GLY A 47 -3.87 11.28 -29.70
CA GLY A 47 -3.86 11.56 -31.14
C GLY A 47 -2.47 11.66 -31.80
N GLN A 48 -1.37 11.50 -31.06
CA GLN A 48 -0.01 11.51 -31.62
C GLN A 48 0.52 10.09 -31.86
N GLY A 49 1.06 9.84 -33.05
CA GLY A 49 1.77 8.60 -33.39
C GLY A 49 3.20 8.59 -32.87
N VAL A 50 3.65 7.44 -32.34
CA VAL A 50 5.03 7.16 -31.93
C VAL A 50 5.49 5.84 -32.54
N ASN A 51 6.78 5.74 -32.83
CA ASN A 51 7.34 4.59 -33.54
C ASN A 51 8.19 3.72 -32.62
N PHE A 52 8.11 2.40 -32.79
CA PHE A 52 9.13 1.46 -32.33
C PHE A 52 9.65 0.63 -33.50
N THR A 53 10.80 0.00 -33.28
CA THR A 53 11.42 -0.89 -34.26
C THR A 53 11.28 -2.32 -33.80
N LEU A 54 10.71 -3.18 -34.63
CA LEU A 54 10.80 -4.63 -34.48
C LEU A 54 12.07 -5.11 -35.19
N ILE A 55 12.97 -5.69 -34.43
CA ILE A 55 14.23 -6.27 -34.89
C ILE A 55 14.03 -7.79 -34.93
N ALA A 56 14.19 -8.38 -36.11
CA ALA A 56 14.11 -9.82 -36.31
C ALA A 56 15.46 -10.37 -36.75
N GLN A 57 15.98 -11.35 -36.01
CA GLN A 57 17.25 -12.01 -36.28
C GLN A 57 16.99 -13.51 -36.53
N ALA A 58 17.28 -13.98 -37.75
CA ALA A 58 17.06 -15.38 -38.12
C ALA A 58 18.25 -16.26 -37.72
N TYR A 59 17.98 -17.42 -37.09
CA TYR A 59 19.01 -18.42 -36.73
C TYR A 59 19.00 -19.65 -37.64
N TYR A 60 17.83 -20.04 -38.16
CA TYR A 60 17.66 -21.22 -39.01
C TYR A 60 16.78 -20.91 -40.23
N CYS A 61 17.14 -21.45 -41.40
CA CYS A 61 16.33 -21.32 -42.62
C CYS A 61 15.11 -22.26 -42.55
N SER A 62 13.91 -21.70 -42.77
CA SER A 62 12.63 -22.42 -42.90
C SER A 62 12.01 -22.15 -44.28
N GLU A 63 11.18 -23.06 -44.79
CA GLU A 63 10.43 -22.86 -46.05
C GLU A 63 9.12 -22.05 -45.85
N GLU A 64 8.73 -21.77 -44.61
CA GLU A 64 7.49 -21.05 -44.28
C GLU A 64 7.74 -19.60 -43.86
N ASN A 65 6.97 -18.65 -44.43
CA ASN A 65 6.95 -17.26 -44.00
C ASN A 65 6.20 -17.14 -42.66
N ALA A 66 6.75 -16.36 -41.73
CA ALA A 66 6.09 -16.06 -40.47
C ALA A 66 5.32 -14.73 -40.56
N THR A 67 4.12 -14.67 -39.99
CA THR A 67 3.34 -13.42 -39.90
C THR A 67 3.20 -13.02 -38.45
N LEU A 68 3.52 -11.76 -38.16
CA LEU A 68 3.38 -11.16 -36.85
C LEU A 68 2.12 -10.29 -36.85
N LEU A 69 1.15 -10.65 -36.02
CA LEU A 69 -0.05 -9.86 -35.76
C LEU A 69 0.08 -9.10 -34.45
N TRP A 70 -0.60 -7.96 -34.35
CA TRP A 70 -0.67 -7.21 -33.10
C TRP A 70 -1.97 -7.52 -32.36
N SER A 71 -1.88 -7.78 -31.06
CA SER A 71 -3.01 -7.77 -30.14
C SER A 71 -3.02 -6.41 -29.45
N THR A 72 -4.09 -5.65 -29.69
CA THR A 72 -4.29 -4.30 -29.18
C THR A 72 -5.68 -4.16 -28.59
N GLU A 73 -5.81 -3.31 -27.58
CA GLU A 73 -7.13 -2.81 -27.15
C GLU A 73 -7.77 -1.98 -28.28
N ASP A 74 -9.11 -1.94 -28.36
CA ASP A 74 -9.87 -1.26 -29.43
C ASP A 74 -9.53 0.24 -29.58
N GLU A 75 -8.85 0.80 -28.60
CA GLU A 75 -8.51 2.21 -28.48
C GLU A 75 -7.12 2.56 -29.06
N VAL A 76 -6.36 1.57 -29.55
CA VAL A 76 -5.00 1.73 -30.10
C VAL A 76 -4.96 1.40 -31.59
N THR A 77 -4.40 2.31 -32.39
CA THR A 77 -4.15 2.13 -33.81
C THR A 77 -2.68 1.79 -34.05
N ILE A 78 -2.41 0.76 -34.88
CA ILE A 78 -1.05 0.32 -35.24
C ILE A 78 -0.87 0.24 -36.75
N ILE A 79 0.26 0.72 -37.25
CA ILE A 79 0.63 0.74 -38.67
C ILE A 79 2.08 0.26 -38.83
N PRO A 80 2.37 -0.82 -39.58
CA PRO A 80 1.42 -1.68 -40.31
C PRO A 80 0.68 -2.66 -39.38
N PRO A 81 -0.55 -3.10 -39.75
CA PRO A 81 -1.39 -3.99 -38.93
C PRO A 81 -0.84 -5.43 -38.82
N SER A 82 0.07 -5.81 -39.72
CA SER A 82 0.81 -7.05 -39.66
C SER A 82 2.19 -6.90 -40.30
N ILE A 83 3.14 -7.72 -39.87
CA ILE A 83 4.48 -7.81 -40.47
C ILE A 83 4.69 -9.23 -40.97
N VAL A 84 5.17 -9.36 -42.21
CA VAL A 84 5.55 -10.67 -42.77
C VAL A 84 7.08 -10.76 -42.74
N LEU A 85 7.59 -11.74 -41.99
CA LEU A 85 9.00 -12.09 -41.93
C LEU A 85 9.30 -13.04 -43.09
N SER A 86 10.19 -12.64 -44.00
CA SER A 86 10.52 -13.42 -45.19
C SER A 86 11.61 -14.45 -44.86
N SER A 87 11.47 -15.69 -45.33
CA SER A 87 12.49 -16.72 -45.11
C SER A 87 13.71 -16.66 -46.06
N LYS A 88 13.85 -15.58 -46.85
CA LYS A 88 14.89 -15.48 -47.89
C LYS A 88 16.28 -15.23 -47.31
N CYS A 89 16.99 -16.29 -46.96
CA CYS A 89 18.38 -16.21 -46.52
C CYS A 89 19.38 -16.49 -47.65
N GLU A 90 20.37 -15.62 -47.83
CA GLU A 90 21.64 -15.95 -48.49
C GLU A 90 22.51 -16.74 -47.50
N ARG A 91 23.08 -17.89 -47.91
CA ARG A 91 23.92 -18.71 -47.03
C ARG A 91 25.13 -17.89 -46.56
N ASN A 92 25.25 -17.73 -45.24
CA ASN A 92 26.39 -17.17 -44.47
C ASN A 92 26.32 -15.71 -44.00
N ALA A 93 25.15 -15.08 -43.92
CA ALA A 93 24.98 -13.82 -43.18
C ALA A 93 23.88 -13.95 -42.11
N LEU A 94 24.18 -13.54 -40.86
CA LEU A 94 23.14 -13.23 -39.88
C LEU A 94 22.34 -12.05 -40.45
N GLN A 95 21.17 -12.31 -41.01
CA GLN A 95 20.28 -11.25 -41.49
C GLN A 95 19.48 -10.71 -40.31
N THR A 96 19.71 -9.44 -40.01
CA THR A 96 18.89 -8.65 -39.09
C THR A 96 17.95 -7.78 -39.91
N GLU A 97 16.66 -8.07 -39.85
CA GLU A 97 15.62 -7.25 -40.47
C GLU A 97 15.03 -6.28 -39.44
N GLN A 98 14.77 -5.05 -39.85
CA GLN A 98 14.19 -4.01 -39.01
C GLN A 98 12.90 -3.50 -39.63
N TYR A 99 11.82 -3.50 -38.85
CA TYR A 99 10.51 -3.03 -39.26
C TYR A 99 10.08 -1.87 -38.36
N LEU A 100 9.73 -0.74 -38.97
CA LEU A 100 9.24 0.43 -38.26
C LEU A 100 7.72 0.31 -38.07
N VAL A 101 7.27 0.41 -36.83
CA VAL A 101 5.85 0.29 -36.45
C VAL A 101 5.41 1.57 -35.75
N CYS A 102 4.40 2.23 -36.30
CA CYS A 102 3.78 3.44 -35.74
C CYS A 102 2.54 3.06 -34.94
N ILE A 103 2.41 3.62 -33.73
CA ILE A 103 1.29 3.37 -32.82
C ILE A 103 0.71 4.68 -32.29
N SER A 104 -0.61 4.76 -32.15
CA SER A 104 -1.32 5.93 -31.62
C SER A 104 -2.57 5.52 -30.85
N SER A 105 -3.07 6.36 -29.95
CA SER A 105 -4.37 6.18 -29.31
C SER A 105 -5.09 7.52 -29.11
N GLU A 106 -6.41 7.49 -29.22
CA GLU A 106 -7.32 8.62 -28.99
C GLU A 106 -7.75 8.77 -27.51
N LYS A 107 -7.32 7.86 -26.63
CA LYS A 107 -7.61 7.91 -25.20
C LYS A 107 -6.34 7.97 -24.37
N GLN A 108 -6.42 8.67 -23.25
CA GLN A 108 -5.34 8.72 -22.26
C GLN A 108 -5.34 7.43 -21.44
N GLY A 109 -4.16 6.88 -21.16
CA GLY A 109 -4.06 5.62 -20.45
C GLY A 109 -2.73 4.90 -20.65
N ARG A 110 -2.70 3.63 -20.25
CA ARG A 110 -1.60 2.71 -20.52
C ARG A 110 -2.17 1.57 -21.33
N PHE A 111 -1.65 1.41 -22.53
CA PHE A 111 -2.06 0.34 -23.43
C PHE A 111 -0.90 -0.61 -23.63
N LEU A 112 -1.22 -1.90 -23.66
CA LEU A 112 -0.27 -2.94 -24.00
C LEU A 112 -0.51 -3.41 -25.42
N ILE A 113 0.59 -3.64 -26.13
CA ILE A 113 0.59 -4.13 -27.50
C ILE A 113 1.42 -5.39 -27.49
N ASN A 114 0.76 -6.52 -27.65
CA ASN A 114 1.46 -7.80 -27.77
C ASN A 114 1.62 -8.15 -29.24
N SER A 115 2.75 -8.75 -29.60
CA SER A 115 2.91 -9.39 -30.90
C SER A 115 2.66 -10.88 -30.81
N LEU A 116 1.85 -11.39 -31.73
CA LEU A 116 1.48 -12.79 -31.86
C LEU A 116 2.16 -13.34 -33.12
N PRO A 117 3.26 -14.10 -32.98
CA PRO A 117 3.88 -14.77 -34.11
C PRO A 117 3.05 -15.99 -34.53
N LEU A 118 2.76 -16.09 -35.83
CA LEU A 118 2.13 -17.24 -36.47
C LEU A 118 3.13 -17.92 -37.44
N PRO A 119 3.40 -19.23 -37.28
CA PRO A 119 2.94 -20.16 -36.23
C PRO A 119 3.53 -19.95 -34.81
N HIS A 120 2.77 -20.30 -33.77
CA HIS A 120 3.01 -20.01 -32.34
C HIS A 120 4.30 -20.57 -31.68
N ARG A 121 5.20 -21.21 -32.44
CA ARG A 121 6.47 -21.81 -31.93
C ARG A 121 7.73 -21.13 -32.50
N LEU A 122 7.62 -19.90 -32.97
CA LEU A 122 8.68 -19.24 -33.74
C LEU A 122 9.75 -18.52 -32.90
N ALA A 123 9.41 -18.00 -31.72
CA ALA A 123 10.27 -17.12 -30.91
C ALA A 123 9.98 -17.24 -29.40
N ASP A 124 10.89 -16.70 -28.57
CA ASP A 124 10.68 -16.49 -27.13
C ASP A 124 9.75 -15.27 -26.94
N ASP A 125 8.52 -15.52 -26.48
CA ASP A 125 7.47 -14.51 -26.36
C ASP A 125 7.69 -13.49 -25.22
N SER A 126 8.68 -13.72 -24.34
CA SER A 126 8.87 -12.93 -23.10
C SER A 126 9.23 -11.45 -23.31
N ARG A 127 9.62 -11.03 -24.53
CA ARG A 127 10.00 -9.64 -24.87
C ARG A 127 9.25 -9.08 -26.10
N LEU A 128 8.23 -9.77 -26.57
CA LEU A 128 7.44 -9.43 -27.77
C LEU A 128 6.22 -8.55 -27.43
N PHE A 129 6.44 -7.51 -26.63
CA PHE A 129 5.43 -6.51 -26.30
C PHE A 129 5.97 -5.08 -26.40
N ALA A 130 5.08 -4.13 -26.71
CA ALA A 130 5.31 -2.70 -26.61
C ALA A 130 4.27 -2.10 -25.66
N GLN A 131 4.69 -1.23 -24.74
CA GLN A 131 3.79 -0.50 -23.88
C GLN A 131 3.67 0.95 -24.34
N LEU A 132 2.46 1.38 -24.62
CA LEU A 132 2.13 2.75 -24.99
C LEU A 132 1.50 3.49 -23.81
N LYS A 133 2.22 4.48 -23.28
CA LYS A 133 1.64 5.47 -22.36
C LYS A 133 1.10 6.64 -23.16
N VAL A 134 -0.19 6.89 -23.08
CA VAL A 134 -0.80 8.06 -23.70
C VAL A 134 -1.18 9.07 -22.64
N ALA A 135 -0.48 10.21 -22.67
CA ALA A 135 -0.75 11.34 -21.81
C ALA A 135 -1.88 12.21 -22.37
N GLN A 136 -2.69 12.78 -21.49
CA GLN A 136 -3.67 13.81 -21.82
C GLN A 136 -3.02 15.00 -22.53
N CYS A 137 -1.89 15.48 -22.01
CA CYS A 137 -1.19 16.63 -22.56
C CYS A 137 0.32 16.52 -22.35
N ARG A 138 1.09 16.91 -23.39
CA ARG A 138 2.56 16.95 -23.35
C ARG A 138 3.06 17.94 -22.29
N SER A 139 2.37 19.06 -22.11
CA SER A 139 2.74 20.09 -21.14
C SER A 139 2.80 19.53 -19.71
N LEU A 140 1.89 18.62 -19.35
CA LEU A 140 1.89 17.99 -18.02
C LEU A 140 3.06 17.02 -17.82
N ILE A 141 3.53 16.35 -18.88
CA ILE A 141 4.76 15.52 -18.83
C ILE A 141 5.97 16.42 -18.52
N ILE A 142 6.09 17.55 -19.20
CA ILE A 142 7.19 18.51 -19.00
C ILE A 142 7.13 19.06 -17.58
N VAL A 143 5.96 19.52 -17.13
CA VAL A 143 5.76 20.03 -15.77
C VAL A 143 6.09 18.96 -14.72
N SER A 144 5.64 17.72 -14.90
CA SER A 144 5.97 16.59 -14.03
C SER A 144 7.47 16.31 -13.99
N THR A 145 8.15 16.35 -15.14
CA THR A 145 9.60 16.16 -15.23
C THR A 145 10.35 17.28 -14.52
N VAL A 146 9.92 18.54 -14.70
CA VAL A 146 10.49 19.70 -14.01
C VAL A 146 10.32 19.57 -12.49
N ILE A 147 9.12 19.23 -12.01
CA ILE A 147 8.87 18.99 -10.58
C ILE A 147 9.74 17.83 -10.06
N GLY A 148 9.89 16.77 -10.87
CA GLY A 148 10.84 15.66 -10.69
C GLY A 148 12.24 16.11 -10.29
N TRP A 149 12.82 16.94 -11.14
CA TRP A 149 14.14 17.50 -10.90
C TRP A 149 14.13 18.53 -9.75
N MET A 150 13.07 19.32 -9.59
CA MET A 150 12.98 20.29 -8.50
C MET A 150 13.05 19.64 -7.12
N TYR A 151 12.33 18.55 -6.84
CA TYR A 151 12.49 17.89 -5.54
C TYR A 151 13.86 17.22 -5.37
N THR A 152 14.41 16.69 -6.47
CA THR A 152 15.77 16.12 -6.48
C THR A 152 16.78 17.20 -6.05
N PHE A 153 16.65 18.41 -6.60
CA PHE A 153 17.43 19.57 -6.18
C PHE A 153 17.16 19.98 -4.73
N CYS A 154 15.89 20.00 -4.28
CA CYS A 154 15.56 20.32 -2.89
C CYS A 154 16.26 19.38 -1.92
N TRP A 155 16.16 18.06 -2.12
CA TRP A 155 16.82 17.09 -1.25
C TRP A 155 18.34 17.19 -1.32
N THR A 156 18.90 17.28 -2.54
CA THR A 156 20.34 17.44 -2.78
C THR A 156 20.92 18.67 -2.08
N ILE A 157 20.31 19.84 -2.28
CA ILE A 157 20.74 21.11 -1.67
C ILE A 157 20.51 21.09 -0.15
N GLY A 158 19.43 20.46 0.30
CA GLY A 158 19.11 20.27 1.71
C GLY A 158 20.27 19.66 2.49
N ASP A 159 20.87 18.60 1.97
CA ASP A 159 21.99 17.90 2.63
C ASP A 159 23.22 18.80 2.83
N TYR A 160 23.52 19.68 1.87
CA TYR A 160 24.63 20.63 1.98
C TYR A 160 24.45 21.65 3.10
N PHE A 161 23.22 22.03 3.47
CA PHE A 161 23.01 22.96 4.57
C PHE A 161 23.42 22.36 5.92
N GLN A 162 23.26 21.06 6.13
CA GLN A 162 23.76 20.42 7.35
C GLN A 162 25.29 20.37 7.35
N VAL A 163 25.89 19.99 6.22
CA VAL A 163 27.34 19.99 6.02
C VAL A 163 27.94 21.39 6.28
N TRP A 164 27.31 22.43 5.74
CA TRP A 164 27.73 23.82 5.92
C TRP A 164 27.60 24.27 7.38
N THR A 165 26.52 23.88 8.07
CA THR A 165 26.30 24.21 9.48
C THR A 165 27.41 23.63 10.36
N ASN A 166 27.76 22.37 10.13
CA ASN A 166 28.85 21.70 10.83
C ASN A 166 30.21 22.36 10.53
N PHE A 167 30.46 22.69 9.25
CA PHE A 167 31.70 23.33 8.81
C PHE A 167 31.87 24.74 9.41
N LYS A 168 30.83 25.58 9.36
CA LYS A 168 30.85 26.95 9.89
C LYS A 168 31.07 26.96 11.40
N ARG A 169 30.48 26.00 12.11
CA ARG A 169 30.60 25.89 13.57
C ARG A 169 31.85 25.14 14.02
N LYS A 170 32.55 24.46 13.10
CA LYS A 170 33.63 23.50 13.39
C LYS A 170 33.22 22.53 14.51
N SER A 171 31.97 22.09 14.48
CA SER A 171 31.35 21.30 15.54
C SER A 171 30.13 20.57 15.00
N VAL A 172 30.00 19.28 15.34
CA VAL A 172 28.81 18.47 15.08
C VAL A 172 27.89 18.38 16.31
N VAL A 173 28.17 19.17 17.35
CA VAL A 173 27.31 19.23 18.54
C VAL A 173 25.93 19.71 18.14
N GLY A 174 24.95 18.83 18.32
CA GLY A 174 23.54 19.04 17.97
C GLY A 174 23.03 18.25 16.77
N LEU A 175 23.91 17.55 16.06
CA LEU A 175 23.51 16.54 15.07
C LEU A 175 23.50 15.17 15.75
N SER A 176 22.35 14.50 15.81
CA SER A 176 22.24 13.18 16.42
C SER A 176 22.94 12.12 15.58
N PHE A 177 23.86 11.36 16.19
CA PHE A 177 24.54 10.26 15.49
C PHE A 177 23.56 9.13 15.16
N ASP A 178 22.54 8.92 15.99
CA ASP A 178 21.46 7.99 15.67
C ASP A 178 20.72 8.38 14.39
N PHE A 179 20.38 9.67 14.23
CA PHE A 179 19.76 10.19 13.02
C PHE A 179 20.67 9.97 11.80
N LEU A 180 21.95 10.32 11.92
CA LEU A 180 22.92 10.18 10.83
C LEU A 180 23.09 8.72 10.40
N TYR A 181 23.33 7.80 11.34
CA TYR A 181 23.57 6.39 11.02
C TYR A 181 22.33 5.71 10.42
N LEU A 182 21.12 6.05 10.89
CA LEU A 182 19.88 5.55 10.25
C LEU A 182 19.72 6.12 8.84
N ASN A 183 20.09 7.39 8.61
CA ASN A 183 20.03 8.01 7.29
C ASN A 183 21.04 7.37 6.32
N VAL A 184 22.23 7.02 6.81
CA VAL A 184 23.27 6.29 6.07
C VAL A 184 22.74 4.94 5.61
N VAL A 185 22.29 4.10 6.55
CA VAL A 185 21.70 2.76 6.28
C VAL A 185 20.61 2.86 5.23
N GLY A 186 19.65 3.77 5.43
CA GLY A 186 18.55 3.95 4.49
C GLY A 186 19.00 4.39 3.10
N ASN A 187 19.84 5.42 3.01
CA ASN A 187 20.29 5.95 1.72
C ASN A 187 21.15 4.94 0.95
N PHE A 188 21.95 4.12 1.62
CA PHE A 188 22.66 3.02 0.97
C PHE A 188 21.69 1.98 0.41
N CYS A 189 20.72 1.50 1.20
CA CYS A 189 19.70 0.56 0.70
C CYS A 189 18.92 1.14 -0.49
N TYR A 190 18.55 2.43 -0.43
CA TYR A 190 17.85 3.13 -1.49
C TYR A 190 18.73 3.29 -2.74
N SER A 191 20.00 3.62 -2.58
CA SER A 191 20.94 3.72 -3.70
C SER A 191 21.18 2.38 -4.37
N THR A 192 21.34 1.30 -3.61
CA THR A 192 21.47 -0.05 -4.16
C THR A 192 20.20 -0.45 -4.92
N PHE A 193 19.01 -0.19 -4.35
CA PHE A 193 17.74 -0.44 -5.03
C PHE A 193 17.65 0.25 -6.38
N ASN A 194 17.84 1.58 -6.41
CA ASN A 194 17.70 2.35 -7.65
C ASN A 194 18.81 2.02 -8.65
N ALA A 195 20.07 1.91 -8.22
CA ALA A 195 21.18 1.63 -9.11
C ALA A 195 21.10 0.24 -9.74
N VAL A 196 20.80 -0.80 -8.94
CA VAL A 196 20.72 -2.19 -9.45
C VAL A 196 19.51 -2.35 -10.36
N LEU A 197 18.33 -1.86 -9.97
CA LEU A 197 17.13 -1.97 -10.82
C LEU A 197 17.24 -1.15 -12.12
N PHE A 198 18.05 -0.09 -12.14
CA PHE A 198 18.23 0.77 -13.32
C PHE A 198 19.35 0.31 -14.27
N TRP A 199 20.44 -0.29 -13.76
CA TRP A 199 21.61 -0.66 -14.57
C TRP A 199 21.81 -2.16 -14.79
N ASN A 200 21.15 -3.02 -14.01
CA ASN A 200 21.31 -4.46 -14.16
C ASN A 200 20.18 -5.07 -15.00
N ASP A 201 20.48 -5.43 -16.24
CA ASP A 201 19.54 -6.02 -17.19
C ASP A 201 18.87 -7.30 -16.66
N HIS A 202 19.57 -8.10 -15.86
CA HIS A 202 19.03 -9.34 -15.30
C HIS A 202 17.96 -9.09 -14.23
N VAL A 203 18.22 -8.15 -13.32
CA VAL A 203 17.23 -7.78 -12.28
C VAL A 203 16.06 -7.02 -12.89
N GLU A 204 16.32 -6.22 -13.92
CA GLU A 204 15.26 -5.60 -14.72
C GLU A 204 14.39 -6.65 -15.43
N GLN A 205 15.00 -7.69 -16.00
CA GLN A 205 14.26 -8.83 -16.57
C GLN A 205 13.40 -9.54 -15.51
N GLU A 206 13.92 -9.81 -14.32
CA GLU A 206 13.14 -10.38 -13.21
C GLU A 206 11.93 -9.49 -12.85
N TYR A 207 12.10 -8.16 -12.93
CA TYR A 207 11.01 -7.20 -12.71
C TYR A 207 9.92 -7.32 -13.77
N PHE A 208 10.29 -7.31 -15.04
CA PHE A 208 9.32 -7.42 -16.13
C PHE A 208 8.68 -8.81 -16.24
N GLN A 209 9.35 -9.88 -15.83
CA GLN A 209 8.72 -11.21 -15.72
C GLN A 209 7.58 -11.24 -14.71
N ARG A 210 7.67 -10.44 -13.64
CA ARG A 210 6.63 -10.36 -12.60
C ARG A 210 5.60 -9.29 -12.86
N HIS A 211 6.03 -8.22 -13.52
CA HIS A 211 5.21 -7.09 -13.92
C HIS A 211 5.33 -6.92 -15.43
N PRO A 212 4.78 -7.86 -16.23
CA PRO A 212 4.86 -7.80 -17.69
C PRO A 212 4.23 -6.50 -18.23
N PHE A 213 3.32 -5.91 -17.46
CA PHE A 213 2.62 -4.67 -17.77
C PHE A 213 3.15 -3.46 -16.96
N GLY A 214 4.15 -3.68 -16.12
CA GLY A 214 4.82 -2.67 -15.31
C GLY A 214 5.85 -1.89 -16.10
N LEU A 215 6.31 -0.77 -15.55
CA LEU A 215 7.46 -0.03 -16.06
C LEU A 215 8.53 -0.10 -15.01
N ASN A 216 9.79 -0.03 -15.42
CA ASN A 216 10.86 0.23 -14.47
C ASN A 216 10.47 1.50 -13.67
N PRO A 217 10.18 1.37 -12.36
CA PRO A 217 9.64 2.47 -11.57
C PRO A 217 10.74 3.48 -11.24
N VAL A 218 12.00 3.15 -11.52
CA VAL A 218 13.17 3.97 -11.25
C VAL A 218 13.49 4.81 -12.47
N VAL A 219 13.44 6.14 -12.31
CA VAL A 219 13.83 7.10 -13.36
C VAL A 219 15.22 7.68 -13.09
N PRO A 220 15.90 8.27 -14.10
CA PRO A 220 17.29 8.73 -13.93
C PRO A 220 17.52 9.71 -12.76
N ASN A 221 16.55 10.57 -12.45
CA ASN A 221 16.64 11.49 -11.32
C ASN A 221 16.61 10.78 -9.96
N ASP A 222 15.93 9.63 -9.84
CA ASP A 222 15.91 8.83 -8.60
C ASP A 222 17.29 8.23 -8.33
N VAL A 223 17.94 7.69 -9.37
CA VAL A 223 19.31 7.17 -9.30
C VAL A 223 20.29 8.29 -8.94
N GLY A 224 20.19 9.43 -9.61
CA GLY A 224 21.03 10.60 -9.36
C GLY A 224 20.94 11.11 -7.92
N TYR A 225 19.71 11.23 -7.40
CA TYR A 225 19.50 11.58 -5.99
C TYR A 225 20.06 10.52 -5.04
N ALA A 226 19.76 9.24 -5.27
CA ALA A 226 20.13 8.18 -4.35
C ALA A 226 21.66 8.06 -4.19
N LEU A 227 22.41 8.18 -5.29
CA LEU A 227 23.88 8.21 -5.27
C LEU A 227 24.43 9.46 -4.58
N HIS A 228 23.85 10.64 -4.87
CA HIS A 228 24.25 11.88 -4.21
C HIS A 228 24.00 11.84 -2.69
N ALA A 229 22.87 11.28 -2.27
CA ALA A 229 22.51 11.15 -0.86
C ALA A 229 23.48 10.23 -0.08
N VAL A 230 24.06 9.23 -0.75
CA VAL A 230 25.16 8.42 -0.19
C VAL A 230 26.42 9.27 -0.03
N PHE A 231 26.80 10.04 -1.05
CA PHE A 231 27.94 10.95 -0.98
C PHE A 231 27.79 11.99 0.14
N GLY A 232 26.64 12.65 0.25
CA GLY A 232 26.36 13.64 1.30
C GLY A 232 26.48 13.04 2.71
N ASN A 233 26.01 11.80 2.89
CA ASN A 233 26.17 11.06 4.15
C ASN A 233 27.64 10.75 4.47
N CYS A 234 28.45 10.35 3.48
CA CYS A 234 29.89 10.13 3.66
C CYS A 234 30.61 11.42 4.12
N VAL A 235 30.25 12.57 3.55
CA VAL A 235 30.78 13.87 3.97
C VAL A 235 30.38 14.18 5.42
N LEU A 236 29.13 13.92 5.81
CA LEU A 236 28.68 14.10 7.19
C LEU A 236 29.41 13.17 8.18
N ILE A 237 29.63 11.90 7.81
CA ILE A 237 30.44 10.97 8.61
C ILE A 237 31.87 11.52 8.78
N ALA A 238 32.51 11.98 7.71
CA ALA A 238 33.84 12.58 7.77
C ALA A 238 33.87 13.80 8.71
N GLN A 239 32.85 14.66 8.67
CA GLN A 239 32.74 15.78 9.60
C GLN A 239 32.55 15.33 11.06
N CYS A 240 31.86 14.22 11.30
CA CYS A 240 31.73 13.64 12.64
C CYS A 240 33.06 13.09 13.18
N LEU A 241 33.99 12.69 12.31
CA LEU A 241 35.34 12.28 12.68
C LEU A 241 36.26 13.48 12.92
N LEU A 242 36.06 14.57 12.19
CA LEU A 242 36.94 15.76 12.23
C LEU A 242 36.55 16.79 13.29
N TYR A 243 35.27 16.92 13.62
CA TYR A 243 34.76 17.95 14.51
C TYR A 243 34.29 17.41 15.86
N PRO A 244 34.42 18.19 16.94
CA PRO A 244 33.98 17.80 18.28
C PRO A 244 32.47 17.52 18.31
N SER A 245 32.13 16.41 18.98
CA SER A 245 30.77 15.88 19.11
C SER A 245 30.19 15.91 20.53
N ASP A 246 30.98 16.35 21.53
CA ASP A 246 30.57 16.46 22.94
C ASP A 246 30.02 15.14 23.52
N GLY A 247 30.74 14.04 23.26
CA GLY A 247 30.39 12.71 23.77
C GLY A 247 29.16 12.07 23.11
N ASN A 248 28.68 12.63 22.00
CA ASN A 248 27.58 12.07 21.21
C ASN A 248 27.99 10.71 20.62
N VAL A 249 27.16 9.70 20.85
CA VAL A 249 27.40 8.31 20.42
C VAL A 249 26.10 7.69 19.93
N VAL A 250 26.21 6.70 19.05
CA VAL A 250 25.05 5.91 18.60
C VAL A 250 24.49 5.11 19.79
N SER A 251 23.20 5.24 20.04
CA SER A 251 22.48 4.62 21.15
C SER A 251 22.37 3.10 20.96
N ARG A 252 22.21 2.38 22.07
CA ARG A 252 22.04 0.91 22.05
C ARG A 252 20.83 0.45 21.23
N PRO A 253 19.64 1.09 21.32
CA PRO A 253 18.48 0.69 20.50
C PRO A 253 18.75 0.82 19.01
N VAL A 254 19.41 1.90 18.58
CA VAL A 254 19.76 2.11 17.17
C VAL A 254 20.82 1.14 16.71
N LYS A 255 21.83 0.82 17.54
CA LYS A 255 22.80 -0.23 17.23
C LYS A 255 22.15 -1.60 17.03
N ILE A 256 21.20 -1.98 17.90
CA ILE A 256 20.44 -3.22 17.77
C ILE A 256 19.60 -3.21 16.50
N LEU A 257 18.90 -2.10 16.22
CA LEU A 257 18.09 -1.97 15.02
C LEU A 257 18.93 -2.09 13.74
N ILE A 258 20.07 -1.39 13.69
CA ILE A 258 21.01 -1.50 12.58
C ILE A 258 21.50 -2.94 12.45
N ALA A 259 21.91 -3.60 13.55
CA ALA A 259 22.32 -5.00 13.55
C ALA A 259 21.23 -5.93 12.98
N CYS A 260 19.96 -5.71 13.33
CA CYS A 260 18.83 -6.44 12.74
C CYS A 260 18.72 -6.20 11.23
N TYR A 261 18.89 -4.97 10.75
CA TYR A 261 18.93 -4.70 9.31
C TYR A 261 20.12 -5.38 8.63
N ILE A 262 21.31 -5.37 9.25
CA ILE A 262 22.49 -6.09 8.72
C ILE A 262 22.18 -7.58 8.57
N SER A 263 21.68 -8.19 9.64
CA SER A 263 21.35 -9.62 9.64
C SER A 263 20.29 -9.94 8.59
N LEU A 264 19.22 -9.14 8.48
CA LEU A 264 18.17 -9.31 7.47
C LEU A 264 18.74 -9.22 6.05
N VAL A 265 19.47 -8.15 5.74
CA VAL A 265 20.08 -7.94 4.42
C VAL A 265 21.08 -9.05 4.08
N THR A 266 21.87 -9.50 5.05
CA THR A 266 22.87 -10.58 4.86
C THR A 266 22.18 -11.92 4.58
N VAL A 267 21.15 -12.26 5.35
CA VAL A 267 20.40 -13.51 5.14
C VAL A 267 19.70 -13.50 3.77
N VAL A 268 18.99 -12.42 3.44
CA VAL A 268 18.22 -12.33 2.18
C VAL A 268 19.16 -12.28 0.98
N SER A 269 20.28 -11.55 1.05
CA SER A 269 21.29 -11.57 -0.02
C SER A 269 21.95 -12.95 -0.18
N GLY A 270 22.22 -13.67 0.91
CA GLY A 270 22.71 -15.05 0.85
C GLY A 270 21.72 -16.00 0.18
N LEU A 271 20.42 -15.86 0.49
CA LEU A 271 19.35 -16.62 -0.17
C LEU A 271 19.26 -16.32 -1.67
N ALA A 272 19.41 -15.06 -2.07
CA ALA A 272 19.44 -14.66 -3.47
C ALA A 272 20.68 -15.21 -4.19
N PHE A 273 21.85 -15.14 -3.54
CA PHE A 273 23.11 -15.67 -4.07
C PHE A 273 23.07 -17.19 -4.31
N TRP A 274 22.40 -17.95 -3.43
CA TRP A 274 22.20 -19.39 -3.61
C TRP A 274 20.96 -19.76 -4.46
N GLY A 275 20.33 -18.78 -5.12
CA GLY A 275 19.21 -18.98 -6.03
C GLY A 275 17.93 -19.49 -5.35
N GLN A 276 17.78 -19.29 -4.04
CA GLN A 276 16.56 -19.67 -3.30
C GLN A 276 15.45 -18.62 -3.46
N ILE A 277 15.83 -17.37 -3.71
CA ILE A 277 14.93 -16.24 -4.03
C ILE A 277 15.52 -15.45 -5.20
N PHE A 278 14.70 -14.62 -5.85
CA PHE A 278 15.16 -13.76 -6.94
C PHE A 278 15.86 -12.50 -6.40
N TRP A 279 16.71 -11.87 -7.20
CA TRP A 279 17.41 -10.63 -6.80
C TRP A 279 16.45 -9.46 -6.59
N LEU A 280 15.34 -9.44 -7.32
CA LEU A 280 14.28 -8.48 -7.13
C LEU A 280 13.62 -8.57 -5.74
N ASP A 281 13.47 -9.78 -5.18
CA ASP A 281 12.95 -9.95 -3.81
C ASP A 281 13.89 -9.31 -2.78
N PHE A 282 15.19 -9.49 -2.98
CA PHE A 282 16.21 -8.82 -2.18
C PHE A 282 16.12 -7.30 -2.29
N LEU A 283 15.94 -6.75 -3.50
CA LEU A 283 15.76 -5.31 -3.70
C LEU A 283 14.51 -4.78 -2.97
N TYR A 284 13.38 -5.49 -2.99
CA TYR A 284 12.21 -5.08 -2.21
C TYR A 284 12.49 -5.06 -0.69
N VAL A 285 13.28 -6.00 -0.16
CA VAL A 285 13.71 -5.93 1.24
C VAL A 285 14.53 -4.66 1.53
N LEU A 286 15.41 -4.24 0.62
CA LEU A 286 16.16 -2.98 0.77
C LEU A 286 15.23 -1.76 0.79
N SER A 287 14.18 -1.74 -0.04
CA SER A 287 13.20 -0.64 -0.05
C SER A 287 12.41 -0.57 1.27
N TYR A 288 12.06 -1.71 1.87
CA TYR A 288 11.43 -1.74 3.20
C TYR A 288 12.36 -1.27 4.32
N VAL A 289 13.66 -1.58 4.26
CA VAL A 289 14.66 -1.04 5.20
C VAL A 289 14.77 0.49 5.06
N LYS A 290 14.79 1.02 3.83
CA LYS A 290 14.75 2.47 3.58
C LYS A 290 13.49 3.10 4.15
N LEU A 291 12.32 2.51 3.93
CA LEU A 291 11.05 3.00 4.47
C LEU A 291 11.09 3.06 6.01
N SER A 292 11.55 1.97 6.64
CA SER A 292 11.66 1.85 8.09
C SER A 292 12.63 2.90 8.68
N THR A 293 13.80 3.07 8.08
CA THR A 293 14.78 4.08 8.54
C THR A 293 14.26 5.51 8.37
N ASN A 294 13.57 5.83 7.27
CA ASN A 294 12.96 7.15 7.06
C ASN A 294 11.88 7.47 8.12
N LEU A 295 11.10 6.47 8.54
CA LEU A 295 10.09 6.63 9.58
C LEU A 295 10.71 6.88 10.97
N ILE A 296 11.83 6.23 11.26
CA ILE A 296 12.43 6.23 12.61
C ILE A 296 13.45 7.36 12.80
N LYS A 297 14.22 7.73 11.77
CA LYS A 297 15.44 8.54 11.90
C LYS A 297 15.27 9.88 12.61
N TYR A 298 14.10 10.51 12.53
CA TYR A 298 13.85 11.81 13.16
C TYR A 298 13.62 11.73 14.68
N PHE A 299 13.15 10.60 15.21
CA PHE A 299 12.87 10.48 16.66
C PHE A 299 14.11 10.77 17.52
N PRO A 300 15.29 10.18 17.24
CA PRO A 300 16.51 10.50 17.98
C PRO A 300 16.92 11.96 17.91
N GLN A 301 16.76 12.62 16.76
CA GLN A 301 17.11 14.03 16.60
C GLN A 301 16.15 14.94 17.38
N VAL A 302 14.84 14.68 17.30
CA VAL A 302 13.83 15.40 18.06
C VAL A 302 14.05 15.23 19.55
N TYR A 303 14.36 14.01 20.00
CA TYR A 303 14.69 13.73 21.39
C TYR A 303 15.95 14.49 21.86
N MET A 304 17.01 14.53 21.04
CA MET A 304 18.22 15.29 21.35
C MET A 304 17.93 16.81 21.45
N ASN A 305 17.18 17.37 20.50
CA ASN A 305 16.77 18.78 20.54
C ASN A 305 15.96 19.09 21.80
N PHE A 306 15.05 18.18 22.16
CA PHE A 306 14.25 18.29 23.38
C PHE A 306 15.11 18.23 24.66
N LYS A 307 16.11 17.36 24.71
CA LYS A 307 17.03 17.24 25.85
C LYS A 307 17.93 18.47 26.00
N ARG A 308 18.46 18.97 24.88
CA ARG A 308 19.36 20.14 24.84
C ARG A 308 18.63 21.49 24.96
N LYS A 309 17.30 21.50 24.84
CA LYS A 309 16.48 22.73 24.74
C LYS A 309 17.01 23.69 23.67
N SER A 310 17.58 23.13 22.61
CA SER A 310 18.26 23.87 21.56
C SER A 310 18.24 23.08 20.26
N THR A 311 18.00 23.78 19.15
CA THR A 311 18.12 23.26 17.78
C THR A 311 19.48 23.61 17.17
N VAL A 312 20.36 24.28 17.92
CA VAL A 312 21.68 24.69 17.43
C VAL A 312 22.49 23.44 17.06
N GLY A 313 22.95 23.41 15.81
CA GLY A 313 23.69 22.31 15.20
C GLY A 313 22.85 21.38 14.32
N PHE A 314 21.55 21.59 14.26
CA PHE A 314 20.67 20.93 13.31
C PHE A 314 20.12 21.96 12.32
N SER A 315 20.36 21.75 11.02
CA SER A 315 20.01 22.73 10.00
C SER A 315 18.51 22.77 9.74
N ILE A 316 17.89 23.91 10.06
CA ILE A 316 16.47 24.16 9.79
C ILE A 316 16.21 24.28 8.28
N SER A 317 17.12 24.93 7.54
CA SER A 317 17.03 25.06 6.08
C SER A 317 17.03 23.70 5.38
N ASN A 318 17.85 22.76 5.87
CA ASN A 318 17.82 21.38 5.41
C ASN A 318 16.42 20.77 5.58
N ARG A 319 15.75 21.00 6.72
CA ARG A 319 14.41 20.45 6.99
C ARG A 319 13.30 21.08 6.15
N PHE A 320 13.38 22.38 5.86
CA PHE A 320 12.42 23.01 4.95
C PHE A 320 12.55 22.47 3.52
N LEU A 321 13.77 22.25 3.05
CA LEU A 321 14.00 21.66 1.73
C LEU A 321 13.64 20.18 1.68
N ASP A 322 13.84 19.43 2.76
CA ASP A 322 13.41 18.05 2.91
C ASP A 322 11.87 17.92 2.80
N MET A 323 11.15 18.80 3.51
CA MET A 323 9.69 18.92 3.41
C MET A 323 9.24 19.35 2.01
N GLY A 324 9.90 20.37 1.43
CA GLY A 324 9.59 20.86 0.08
C GLY A 324 9.78 19.76 -0.98
N GLY A 325 10.87 19.01 -0.89
CA GLY A 325 11.13 17.86 -1.76
C GLY A 325 10.05 16.79 -1.62
N GLY A 326 9.64 16.45 -0.39
CA GLY A 326 8.55 15.49 -0.16
C GLY A 326 7.19 15.94 -0.70
N ILE A 327 6.85 17.22 -0.57
CA ILE A 327 5.61 17.78 -1.13
C ILE A 327 5.64 17.75 -2.65
N LEU A 328 6.75 18.16 -3.25
CA LEU A 328 6.95 18.17 -4.70
C LEU A 328 6.95 16.76 -5.29
N SER A 329 7.52 15.76 -4.61
CA SER A 329 7.48 14.36 -5.06
C SER A 329 6.06 13.80 -5.05
N LEU A 330 5.27 14.12 -4.02
CA LEU A 330 3.84 13.75 -3.97
C LEU A 330 3.04 14.46 -5.07
N LEU A 331 3.32 15.74 -5.32
CA LEU A 331 2.69 16.50 -6.39
C LEU A 331 3.02 15.92 -7.77
N GLN A 332 4.27 15.53 -8.02
CA GLN A 332 4.67 14.84 -9.25
C GLN A 332 3.83 13.58 -9.45
N MET A 333 3.67 12.79 -8.39
CA MET A 333 2.89 11.55 -8.43
C MET A 333 1.42 11.83 -8.79
N ILE A 334 0.78 12.83 -8.18
CA ILE A 334 -0.61 13.23 -8.47
C ILE A 334 -0.75 13.71 -9.92
N LEU A 335 0.20 14.50 -10.42
CA LEU A 335 0.18 14.98 -11.80
C LEU A 335 0.35 13.84 -12.80
N ASN A 336 1.20 12.86 -12.49
CA ASN A 336 1.34 11.65 -13.28
C ASN A 336 0.05 10.80 -13.24
N CYS A 337 -0.61 10.67 -12.09
CA CYS A 337 -1.92 10.00 -11.99
C CYS A 337 -2.91 10.60 -12.98
N TRP A 338 -3.06 11.92 -12.90
CA TRP A 338 -4.03 12.68 -13.69
C TRP A 338 -3.73 12.53 -15.18
N ASN A 339 -2.48 12.80 -15.57
CA ASN A 339 -2.12 12.90 -16.98
C ASN A 339 -2.20 11.56 -17.73
N PHE A 340 -2.09 10.43 -17.01
CA PHE A 340 -2.16 9.08 -17.59
C PHE A 340 -3.42 8.31 -17.17
N ALA A 341 -4.47 8.99 -16.69
CA ALA A 341 -5.75 8.40 -16.27
C ALA A 341 -5.64 7.30 -15.20
N MET A 342 -4.58 7.30 -14.40
CA MET A 342 -4.43 6.32 -13.33
C MET A 342 -5.20 6.77 -12.10
N SER A 343 -5.95 5.86 -11.48
CA SER A 343 -6.58 6.16 -10.19
C SER A 343 -5.48 6.47 -9.15
N ILE A 344 -5.68 7.51 -8.35
CA ILE A 344 -4.80 7.86 -7.22
C ILE A 344 -4.72 6.70 -6.20
N LEU A 345 -5.75 5.83 -6.19
CA LEU A 345 -5.83 4.62 -5.37
C LEU A 345 -4.83 3.54 -5.83
N TRP A 346 -4.60 3.40 -7.14
CA TRP A 346 -3.67 2.39 -7.71
C TRP A 346 -2.20 2.67 -7.37
N LEU A 347 -1.80 3.93 -7.17
CA LEU A 347 -0.43 4.31 -6.82
C LEU A 347 -0.09 4.10 -5.34
N LEU A 348 -1.10 4.08 -4.45
CA LEU A 348 -0.94 3.67 -3.05
C LEU A 348 -0.94 2.14 -2.87
N LEU A 349 -1.53 1.39 -3.81
CA LEU A 349 -1.70 -0.06 -3.76
C LEU A 349 -0.53 -0.86 -4.38
N LEU A 350 0.38 -0.21 -5.11
CA LEU A 350 1.45 -0.87 -5.86
C LEU A 350 2.57 -1.49 -4.98
N ALA A 351 2.50 -1.33 -3.66
CA ALA A 351 3.44 -1.94 -2.71
C ALA A 351 3.03 -3.33 -2.18
N LEU A 352 1.85 -3.85 -2.55
CA LEU A 352 1.29 -5.09 -1.95
C LEU A 352 0.69 -6.11 -2.93
N SER A 353 0.65 -5.83 -4.24
CA SER A 353 0.12 -6.80 -5.21
C SER A 353 1.24 -7.59 -5.90
N VAL A 354 1.64 -8.72 -5.33
CA VAL A 354 2.20 -9.83 -6.11
C VAL A 354 1.02 -10.64 -6.62
N VAL A 355 0.44 -10.21 -7.74
CA VAL A 355 -0.49 -11.07 -8.48
C VAL A 355 0.28 -11.67 -9.63
N ARG A 356 0.53 -12.97 -9.52
CA ARG A 356 1.05 -13.81 -10.59
C ARG A 356 -0.02 -13.86 -11.68
N ALA A 357 0.15 -13.10 -12.75
CA ALA A 357 -0.56 -13.37 -14.00
C ALA A 357 0.04 -14.66 -14.59
N LYS A 358 -0.79 -15.69 -14.72
CA LYS A 358 -0.47 -16.80 -15.62
C LYS A 358 -0.84 -16.31 -17.02
N GLU A 359 0.12 -16.21 -17.92
CA GLU A 359 -0.14 -16.16 -19.36
C GLU A 359 -0.38 -17.58 -19.88
N GLY A 360 -1.33 -17.72 -20.81
CA GLY A 360 -1.41 -18.90 -21.69
C GLY A 360 -2.80 -19.43 -22.03
N ASP A 361 -3.86 -19.09 -21.29
CA ASP A 361 -5.19 -19.70 -21.49
C ASP A 361 -6.27 -18.66 -21.80
N PHE A 362 -7.28 -19.07 -22.58
CA PHE A 362 -8.51 -18.29 -22.81
C PHE A 362 -9.08 -17.78 -21.49
N SER A 363 -9.28 -16.46 -21.42
CA SER A 363 -9.79 -15.78 -20.23
C SER A 363 -11.19 -15.24 -20.48
N LEU A 364 -12.05 -15.45 -19.49
CA LEU A 364 -13.41 -14.94 -19.48
C LEU A 364 -13.57 -14.07 -18.23
N ALA A 365 -13.99 -12.82 -18.40
CA ALA A 365 -14.11 -11.86 -17.31
C ALA A 365 -15.44 -11.10 -17.36
N ILE A 366 -15.89 -10.65 -16.18
CA ILE A 366 -17.02 -9.73 -16.06
C ILE A 366 -16.47 -8.38 -15.59
N VAL A 367 -16.76 -7.33 -16.34
CA VAL A 367 -16.29 -5.96 -16.11
C VAL A 367 -17.49 -5.02 -16.00
N PRO A 368 -17.67 -4.31 -14.87
CA PRO A 368 -16.91 -4.40 -13.62
C PRO A 368 -17.22 -5.68 -12.85
N LYS A 369 -16.23 -6.22 -12.13
CA LYS A 369 -16.41 -7.42 -11.27
C LYS A 369 -17.32 -7.18 -10.05
N SER A 370 -17.45 -5.93 -9.63
CA SER A 370 -18.35 -5.51 -8.55
C SER A 370 -19.05 -4.22 -8.93
N ILE A 371 -20.37 -4.17 -8.73
CA ILE A 371 -21.19 -2.98 -8.95
C ILE A 371 -22.01 -2.65 -7.70
N VAL A 372 -22.22 -1.35 -7.45
CA VAL A 372 -23.16 -0.84 -6.45
C VAL A 372 -24.25 -0.12 -7.22
N VAL A 373 -25.50 -0.49 -6.98
CA VAL A 373 -26.66 -0.01 -7.75
C VAL A 373 -27.80 0.33 -6.81
N THR A 374 -28.67 1.24 -7.22
CA THR A 374 -29.88 1.55 -6.46
C THR A 374 -31.02 0.66 -6.94
N PHE A 375 -31.92 0.33 -6.03
CA PHE A 375 -33.12 -0.42 -6.34
C PHE A 375 -33.94 0.31 -7.43
N GLY A 376 -34.24 -0.40 -8.51
CA GLY A 376 -34.93 0.15 -9.68
C GLY A 376 -34.01 0.58 -10.83
N ASP A 377 -32.70 0.65 -10.62
CA ASP A 377 -31.74 0.92 -11.70
C ASP A 377 -31.46 -0.35 -12.52
N THR A 378 -31.21 -0.17 -13.82
CA THR A 378 -30.78 -1.24 -14.73
C THR A 378 -29.29 -1.11 -15.08
N PRO A 379 -28.36 -1.64 -14.28
CA PRO A 379 -26.94 -1.58 -14.62
C PRO A 379 -26.60 -2.41 -15.86
N SER A 380 -25.64 -1.92 -16.64
CA SER A 380 -24.95 -2.71 -17.65
C SER A 380 -23.61 -3.24 -17.14
N ILE A 381 -23.30 -4.48 -17.52
CA ILE A 381 -22.00 -5.12 -17.30
C ILE A 381 -21.51 -5.69 -18.63
N HIS A 382 -20.20 -5.80 -18.79
CA HIS A 382 -19.57 -6.39 -19.96
C HIS A 382 -19.00 -7.77 -19.63
N VAL A 383 -19.30 -8.76 -20.47
CA VAL A 383 -18.63 -10.06 -20.45
C VAL A 383 -17.56 -10.04 -21.53
N GLU A 384 -16.30 -10.07 -21.11
CA GLU A 384 -15.14 -10.02 -21.98
C GLU A 384 -14.57 -11.44 -22.17
N ALA A 385 -14.34 -11.82 -23.43
CA ALA A 385 -13.77 -13.10 -23.83
C ALA A 385 -12.48 -12.86 -24.61
N ASN A 386 -11.34 -13.07 -23.95
CA ASN A 386 -10.02 -12.69 -24.46
C ASN A 386 -9.10 -13.92 -24.52
N GLY A 387 -8.54 -14.19 -25.70
CA GLY A 387 -7.58 -15.27 -25.95
C GLY A 387 -8.08 -16.34 -26.93
N TYR A 388 -7.35 -17.45 -27.04
CA TYR A 388 -7.68 -18.53 -27.98
C TYR A 388 -8.63 -19.55 -27.36
N LEU A 389 -9.86 -19.61 -27.85
CA LEU A 389 -10.86 -20.56 -27.41
C LEU A 389 -10.78 -21.87 -28.20
N PRO A 390 -10.44 -23.02 -27.58
CA PRO A 390 -10.23 -24.28 -28.29
C PRO A 390 -11.53 -25.03 -28.64
N VAL A 391 -12.65 -24.70 -28.00
CA VAL A 391 -13.97 -25.33 -28.20
C VAL A 391 -15.03 -24.25 -28.03
N PRO A 392 -16.10 -24.18 -28.85
CA PRO A 392 -17.15 -23.19 -28.64
C PRO A 392 -17.76 -23.31 -27.23
N ILE A 393 -17.90 -22.17 -26.55
CA ILE A 393 -18.48 -22.13 -25.21
C ILE A 393 -19.82 -21.38 -25.21
N LYS A 394 -20.69 -21.81 -24.32
CA LYS A 394 -21.92 -21.10 -23.97
C LYS A 394 -21.83 -20.62 -22.53
N VAL A 395 -22.08 -19.34 -22.34
CA VAL A 395 -22.17 -18.71 -21.02
C VAL A 395 -23.64 -18.47 -20.73
N HIS A 396 -24.17 -19.22 -19.78
CA HIS A 396 -25.55 -19.13 -19.33
C HIS A 396 -25.63 -18.26 -18.08
N LEU A 397 -26.25 -17.10 -18.20
CA LEU A 397 -26.60 -16.26 -17.06
C LEU A 397 -27.91 -16.81 -16.47
N ALA A 398 -27.78 -17.61 -15.41
CA ALA A 398 -28.94 -18.19 -14.73
C ALA A 398 -29.82 -17.09 -14.14
N GLN A 399 -31.13 -17.23 -14.31
CA GLN A 399 -32.09 -16.35 -13.67
C GLN A 399 -32.15 -16.68 -12.18
N GLN A 400 -31.65 -15.76 -11.36
CA GLN A 400 -31.76 -15.84 -9.90
C GLN A 400 -33.08 -15.18 -9.47
N GLU A 401 -33.66 -15.59 -8.34
CA GLU A 401 -34.86 -14.93 -7.81
C GLU A 401 -34.59 -13.44 -7.50
N GLU A 402 -33.33 -13.12 -7.24
CA GLU A 402 -32.86 -11.82 -6.79
C GLU A 402 -32.50 -10.84 -7.90
N VAL A 403 -32.09 -11.33 -9.07
CA VAL A 403 -31.63 -10.50 -10.19
C VAL A 403 -32.16 -11.05 -11.52
N GLN A 404 -32.88 -10.21 -12.26
CA GLN A 404 -33.38 -10.52 -13.59
C GLN A 404 -32.38 -10.06 -14.65
N VAL A 405 -32.07 -10.94 -15.61
CA VAL A 405 -31.25 -10.62 -16.78
C VAL A 405 -32.19 -10.16 -17.90
N LEU A 406 -32.05 -8.91 -18.33
CA LEU A 406 -32.89 -8.30 -19.37
C LEU A 406 -32.32 -8.51 -20.78
N SER A 407 -31.00 -8.70 -20.91
CA SER A 407 -30.32 -9.02 -22.17
C SER A 407 -30.41 -10.51 -22.55
N ASN A 408 -29.75 -10.89 -23.64
CA ASN A 408 -29.67 -12.28 -24.08
C ASN A 408 -29.03 -13.17 -22.99
N ARG A 409 -29.76 -14.20 -22.56
CA ARG A 409 -29.41 -15.04 -21.39
C ARG A 409 -28.27 -16.00 -21.65
N THR A 410 -28.05 -16.33 -22.93
CA THR A 410 -27.00 -17.25 -23.36
C THR A 410 -26.09 -16.49 -24.30
N LEU A 411 -24.85 -16.29 -23.87
CA LEU A 411 -23.80 -15.74 -24.70
C LEU A 411 -23.07 -16.92 -25.36
N THR A 412 -22.89 -16.86 -26.68
CA THR A 412 -22.25 -17.92 -27.46
C THR A 412 -20.96 -17.38 -28.02
N PHE A 413 -19.86 -18.06 -27.74
CA PHE A 413 -18.54 -17.73 -28.28
C PHE A 413 -18.05 -18.88 -29.15
N SER A 414 -17.80 -18.63 -30.44
CA SER A 414 -17.22 -19.64 -31.34
C SER A 414 -15.76 -19.89 -31.06
N GLU A 415 -15.28 -21.07 -31.43
CA GLU A 415 -13.86 -21.46 -31.47
C GLU A 415 -13.00 -20.45 -32.25
N GLY A 416 -11.77 -20.23 -31.77
CA GLY A 416 -10.78 -19.33 -32.38
C GLY A 416 -10.29 -18.22 -31.44
N LEU A 417 -9.49 -17.30 -31.98
CA LEU A 417 -8.99 -16.13 -31.26
C LEU A 417 -10.12 -15.11 -31.05
N ARG A 418 -10.37 -14.74 -29.79
CA ARG A 418 -11.44 -13.82 -29.39
C ARG A 418 -10.92 -12.61 -28.62
N ASN A 419 -11.56 -11.47 -28.88
CA ASN A 419 -11.48 -10.22 -28.12
C ASN A 419 -12.87 -9.57 -28.12
N ASP A 420 -13.87 -10.35 -27.68
CA ASP A 420 -15.26 -9.94 -27.75
C ASP A 420 -15.72 -9.39 -26.39
N SER A 421 -16.42 -8.26 -26.40
CA SER A 421 -17.11 -7.71 -25.23
C SER A 421 -18.61 -7.67 -25.49
N VAL A 422 -19.38 -8.34 -24.63
CA VAL A 422 -20.85 -8.40 -24.74
C VAL A 422 -21.49 -7.72 -23.55
N GLU A 423 -22.34 -6.73 -23.82
CA GLU A 423 -23.11 -6.04 -22.79
C GLU A 423 -24.31 -6.87 -22.30
N VAL A 424 -24.44 -6.96 -20.98
CA VAL A 424 -25.53 -7.64 -20.29
C VAL A 424 -26.21 -6.66 -19.34
N LEU A 425 -27.50 -6.43 -19.56
CA LEU A 425 -28.35 -5.60 -18.71
C LEU A 425 -28.96 -6.46 -17.61
N LEU A 426 -28.84 -5.97 -16.38
CA LEU A 426 -29.38 -6.61 -15.19
C LEU A 426 -30.42 -5.71 -14.54
N HIS A 427 -31.42 -6.31 -13.89
CA HIS A 427 -32.44 -5.62 -13.12
C HIS A 427 -32.59 -6.31 -11.76
N PRO A 428 -32.17 -5.65 -10.66
CA PRO A 428 -32.31 -6.22 -9.32
C PRO A 428 -33.78 -6.24 -8.88
N VAL A 429 -34.22 -7.33 -8.27
CA VAL A 429 -35.60 -7.53 -7.80
C VAL A 429 -35.77 -7.17 -6.33
N ARG A 430 -34.68 -7.16 -5.56
CA ARG A 430 -34.63 -6.75 -4.15
C ARG A 430 -33.29 -6.09 -3.80
N GLN A 431 -33.27 -5.32 -2.71
CA GLN A 431 -32.03 -4.82 -2.09
C GLN A 431 -31.22 -5.98 -1.47
N GLY A 432 -29.90 -5.87 -1.40
CA GLY A 432 -29.04 -6.96 -0.94
C GLY A 432 -27.68 -7.04 -1.62
N ARG A 433 -26.89 -8.04 -1.22
CA ARG A 433 -25.68 -8.45 -1.94
C ARG A 433 -25.95 -9.76 -2.66
N PHE A 434 -25.70 -9.79 -3.97
CA PHE A 434 -25.91 -10.95 -4.82
C PHE A 434 -24.62 -11.32 -5.54
N ILE A 435 -24.36 -12.63 -5.62
CA ILE A 435 -23.29 -13.20 -6.42
C ILE A 435 -23.95 -13.85 -7.62
N ILE A 436 -23.74 -13.27 -8.79
CA ILE A 436 -24.22 -13.82 -10.05
C ILE A 436 -23.05 -14.59 -10.65
N GLN A 437 -23.14 -15.92 -10.59
CA GLN A 437 -22.14 -16.80 -11.18
C GLN A 437 -22.75 -17.46 -12.42
N PRO A 438 -22.31 -17.08 -13.63
CA PRO A 438 -22.80 -17.71 -14.84
C PRO A 438 -22.27 -19.15 -14.97
N VAL A 439 -23.04 -20.01 -15.64
CA VAL A 439 -22.66 -21.40 -15.92
C VAL A 439 -22.00 -21.46 -17.29
N ILE A 440 -20.86 -22.13 -17.38
CA ILE A 440 -20.09 -22.30 -18.62
C ILE A 440 -20.25 -23.73 -19.13
N GLU A 441 -20.63 -23.89 -20.40
CA GLU A 441 -20.72 -25.18 -21.08
C GLU A 441 -19.76 -25.23 -22.29
N PRO A 442 -18.95 -26.29 -22.46
CA PRO A 442 -18.79 -27.44 -21.55
C PRO A 442 -17.97 -27.09 -20.28
N PRO A 443 -18.21 -27.79 -19.15
CA PRO A 443 -17.54 -27.50 -17.89
C PRO A 443 -16.03 -27.81 -17.96
N GLY A 444 -15.21 -26.97 -17.32
CA GLY A 444 -13.75 -27.18 -17.23
C GLY A 444 -12.93 -26.52 -18.35
N VAL A 445 -13.57 -25.85 -19.32
CA VAL A 445 -12.88 -25.08 -20.38
C VAL A 445 -12.23 -23.80 -19.83
N VAL A 446 -12.83 -23.18 -18.81
CA VAL A 446 -12.34 -21.97 -18.16
C VAL A 446 -12.47 -22.13 -16.65
N ASP A 447 -11.55 -21.53 -15.88
CA ASP A 447 -11.63 -21.48 -14.43
C ASP A 447 -12.83 -20.61 -13.98
N GLY A 448 -14.00 -21.25 -13.83
CA GLY A 448 -15.23 -20.62 -13.39
C GLY A 448 -15.21 -20.12 -11.93
N SER A 449 -14.15 -20.39 -11.16
CA SER A 449 -14.04 -19.92 -9.77
C SER A 449 -13.89 -18.40 -9.65
N ARG A 450 -13.45 -17.73 -10.72
CA ARG A 450 -13.26 -16.28 -10.77
C ARG A 450 -14.28 -15.54 -11.63
N PHE A 451 -15.14 -16.29 -12.31
CA PHE A 451 -16.14 -15.77 -13.24
C PHE A 451 -17.48 -15.55 -12.54
N PHE A 452 -17.58 -14.46 -11.80
CA PHE A 452 -18.79 -14.05 -11.10
C PHE A 452 -18.88 -12.52 -11.05
N LEU A 453 -20.10 -11.99 -11.04
CA LEU A 453 -20.40 -10.59 -10.75
C LEU A 453 -20.82 -10.47 -9.29
N LEU A 454 -20.28 -9.48 -8.60
CA LEU A 454 -20.79 -9.04 -7.32
C LEU A 454 -21.70 -7.82 -7.48
N MET A 455 -22.98 -7.95 -7.16
CA MET A 455 -23.94 -6.85 -7.19
C MET A 455 -24.33 -6.47 -5.76
N LYS A 456 -24.21 -5.18 -5.42
CA LYS A 456 -24.70 -4.60 -4.16
C LYS A 456 -25.84 -3.65 -4.48
N VAL A 457 -27.05 -3.99 -4.07
CA VAL A 457 -28.27 -3.23 -4.35
C VAL A 457 -28.67 -2.50 -3.09
N ALA A 458 -28.58 -1.18 -3.12
CA ALA A 458 -29.09 -0.31 -2.06
C ALA A 458 -30.55 0.05 -2.32
N MET A 459 -31.36 0.18 -1.28
CA MET A 459 -32.76 0.61 -1.44
C MET A 459 -32.87 2.07 -1.90
N TYR A 460 -32.04 2.94 -1.30
CA TYR A 460 -32.01 4.36 -1.61
C TYR A 460 -30.56 4.87 -1.70
N GLU A 461 -30.21 5.47 -2.84
CA GLU A 461 -28.91 6.13 -3.05
C GLU A 461 -28.65 7.24 -2.01
N PRO A 462 -29.61 8.12 -1.66
CA PRO A 462 -29.37 9.16 -0.67
C PRO A 462 -28.97 8.62 0.70
N LEU A 463 -29.42 7.42 1.07
CA LEU A 463 -29.06 6.80 2.35
C LEU A 463 -27.60 6.31 2.38
N ILE A 464 -26.99 6.00 1.23
CA ILE A 464 -25.56 5.73 1.13
C ILE A 464 -24.78 7.00 1.49
N ILE A 465 -25.18 8.14 0.93
CA ILE A 465 -24.54 9.44 1.19
C ILE A 465 -24.73 9.83 2.66
N VAL A 466 -25.95 9.72 3.19
CA VAL A 466 -26.25 10.00 4.60
C VAL A 466 -25.43 9.10 5.52
N SER A 467 -25.34 7.81 5.22
CA SER A 467 -24.49 6.87 5.97
C SER A 467 -23.01 7.30 5.96
N LEU A 468 -22.48 7.72 4.82
CA LEU A 468 -21.10 8.21 4.72
C LEU A 468 -20.88 9.49 5.54
N LEU A 469 -21.82 10.43 5.50
CA LEU A 469 -21.77 11.66 6.30
C LEU A 469 -21.82 11.37 7.81
N ILE A 470 -22.70 10.47 8.25
CA ILE A 470 -22.78 10.02 9.64
C ILE A 470 -21.48 9.30 10.05
N GLY A 471 -20.91 8.50 9.15
CA GLY A 471 -19.61 7.84 9.31
C GLY A 471 -18.47 8.80 9.63
N TRP A 472 -18.33 9.84 8.82
CA TRP A 472 -17.32 10.88 9.06
C TRP A 472 -17.65 11.76 10.25
N THR A 473 -18.93 11.96 10.57
CA THR A 473 -19.37 12.71 11.76
C THR A 473 -18.94 11.99 13.03
N TYR A 474 -19.22 10.68 13.16
CA TYR A 474 -18.78 9.93 14.34
C TYR A 474 -17.25 9.90 14.43
N THR A 475 -16.57 9.74 13.29
CA THR A 475 -15.10 9.75 13.20
C THR A 475 -14.53 11.06 13.71
N ALA A 476 -15.15 12.19 13.32
CA ALA A 476 -14.80 13.51 13.78
C ALA A 476 -15.05 13.68 15.28
N CYS A 477 -16.20 13.23 15.80
CA CYS A 477 -16.50 13.26 17.24
C CYS A 477 -15.43 12.52 18.05
N TRP A 478 -15.19 11.25 17.73
CA TRP A 478 -14.20 10.45 18.45
C TRP A 478 -12.77 10.99 18.30
N SER A 479 -12.40 11.47 17.10
CA SER A 479 -11.08 12.08 16.89
C SER A 479 -10.92 13.39 17.66
N ALA A 480 -11.95 14.24 17.66
CA ALA A 480 -11.97 15.48 18.43
C ALA A 480 -11.85 15.22 19.94
N GLY A 481 -12.36 14.09 20.44
CA GLY A 481 -12.32 13.69 21.86
C GLY A 481 -10.91 13.65 22.47
N TYR A 482 -9.87 13.36 21.68
CA TYR A 482 -8.49 13.33 22.16
C TYR A 482 -7.94 14.72 22.51
N TYR A 483 -8.31 15.75 21.75
CA TYR A 483 -7.69 17.08 21.83
C TYR A 483 -7.95 17.81 23.15
N PRO A 484 -9.15 17.79 23.75
CA PRO A 484 -9.38 18.42 25.05
C PRO A 484 -8.44 17.93 26.14
N GLN A 485 -8.19 16.62 26.24
CA GLN A 485 -7.25 16.08 27.23
C GLN A 485 -5.81 16.47 26.89
N ILE A 486 -5.42 16.39 25.60
CA ILE A 486 -4.10 16.80 25.13
C ILE A 486 -3.82 18.27 25.49
N TRP A 487 -4.78 19.14 25.20
CA TRP A 487 -4.71 20.57 25.50
C TRP A 487 -4.68 20.83 27.01
N TYR A 488 -5.51 20.13 27.76
CA TYR A 488 -5.56 20.24 29.22
C TYR A 488 -4.22 19.87 29.86
N ASN A 489 -3.64 18.73 29.48
CA ASN A 489 -2.31 18.31 29.91
C ASN A 489 -1.26 19.37 29.57
N TYR A 490 -1.34 19.95 28.36
CA TYR A 490 -0.43 21.01 27.94
C TYR A 490 -0.56 22.28 28.77
N ARG A 491 -1.79 22.70 29.11
CA ARG A 491 -2.06 23.88 29.95
C ARG A 491 -1.61 23.68 31.39
N GLN A 492 -1.95 22.54 31.99
CA GLN A 492 -1.70 22.27 33.40
C GLN A 492 -0.27 21.81 33.71
N LYS A 493 0.44 21.27 32.71
CA LYS A 493 1.76 20.62 32.89
C LYS A 493 1.74 19.54 33.98
N ASN A 494 0.56 18.98 34.25
CA ASN A 494 0.28 18.02 35.29
C ASN A 494 -0.71 16.98 34.75
N VAL A 495 -0.39 15.70 34.93
CA VAL A 495 -1.18 14.55 34.44
C VAL A 495 -1.58 13.59 35.57
N VAL A 496 -1.48 14.00 36.84
CA VAL A 496 -1.90 13.19 38.00
C VAL A 496 -3.38 12.78 37.88
N GLY A 497 -4.19 13.59 37.18
CA GLY A 497 -5.56 13.34 36.74
C GLY A 497 -5.86 12.02 36.01
N LEU A 498 -4.87 11.51 35.29
CA LEU A 498 -5.08 10.58 34.19
C LEU A 498 -4.52 9.20 34.53
N SER A 499 -5.37 8.17 34.43
CA SER A 499 -4.95 6.79 34.68
C SER A 499 -3.97 6.31 33.60
N PHE A 500 -2.78 5.86 34.01
CA PHE A 500 -1.81 5.29 33.08
C PHE A 500 -2.29 3.93 32.58
N ASP A 501 -2.96 3.14 33.43
CA ASP A 501 -3.59 1.89 33.03
C ASP A 501 -4.59 2.11 31.89
N TYR A 502 -5.43 3.14 32.00
CA TYR A 502 -6.36 3.54 30.94
C TYR A 502 -5.62 3.79 29.62
N LEU A 503 -4.54 4.58 29.63
CA LEU A 503 -3.79 4.93 28.41
C LEU A 503 -3.08 3.73 27.77
N TYR A 504 -2.35 2.94 28.57
CA TYR A 504 -1.53 1.85 28.06
C TYR A 504 -2.35 0.64 27.61
N ILE A 505 -3.50 0.38 28.21
CA ILE A 505 -4.45 -0.63 27.69
C ILE A 505 -5.09 -0.11 26.40
N ASN A 506 -5.43 1.18 26.33
CA ASN A 506 -6.11 1.76 25.18
C ASN A 506 -5.21 1.81 23.92
N ILE A 507 -3.90 2.10 24.06
CA ILE A 507 -2.98 2.12 22.91
C ILE A 507 -2.83 0.73 22.27
N VAL A 508 -2.76 -0.34 23.06
CA VAL A 508 -2.72 -1.72 22.55
C VAL A 508 -3.97 -1.99 21.72
N GLY A 509 -5.15 -1.66 22.26
CA GLY A 509 -6.40 -1.80 21.52
C GLY A 509 -6.43 -0.98 20.23
N HIS A 510 -6.03 0.30 20.25
CA HIS A 510 -6.06 1.12 19.03
C HIS A 510 -5.12 0.60 17.93
N ILE A 511 -3.95 0.07 18.30
CA ILE A 511 -3.04 -0.57 17.35
C ILE A 511 -3.67 -1.83 16.75
N THR A 512 -4.27 -2.70 17.58
CA THR A 512 -4.89 -3.93 17.08
C THR A 512 -6.10 -3.62 16.19
N TYR A 513 -6.84 -2.55 16.48
CA TYR A 513 -7.98 -2.11 15.69
C TYR A 513 -7.60 -1.54 14.33
N VAL A 514 -6.56 -0.69 14.26
CA VAL A 514 -6.11 -0.15 12.97
C VAL A 514 -5.56 -1.25 12.07
N ILE A 515 -4.89 -2.26 12.63
CA ILE A 515 -4.44 -3.44 11.88
C ILE A 515 -5.64 -4.22 11.33
N PHE A 516 -6.63 -4.55 12.18
CA PHE A 516 -7.84 -5.23 11.75
C PHE A 516 -8.55 -4.49 10.60
N ASN A 517 -8.85 -3.20 10.77
CA ASN A 517 -9.57 -2.41 9.77
C ASN A 517 -8.77 -2.25 8.48
N ALA A 518 -7.46 -1.96 8.57
CA ALA A 518 -6.62 -1.77 7.40
C ALA A 518 -6.50 -3.04 6.56
N PHE A 519 -6.27 -4.20 7.19
CA PHE A 519 -6.15 -5.47 6.47
C PHE A 519 -7.48 -5.95 5.90
N LEU A 520 -8.58 -5.86 6.64
CA LEU A 520 -9.89 -6.28 6.14
C LEU A 520 -10.39 -5.40 4.98
N TYR A 521 -10.00 -4.13 4.94
CA TYR A 521 -10.39 -3.21 3.87
C TYR A 521 -9.47 -3.22 2.65
N TRP A 522 -8.15 -3.26 2.83
CA TRP A 522 -7.20 -3.12 1.71
C TRP A 522 -6.60 -4.43 1.20
N ASN A 523 -6.63 -5.52 1.98
CA ASN A 523 -6.03 -6.77 1.55
C ASN A 523 -7.07 -7.69 0.89
N SER A 524 -6.99 -7.83 -0.43
CA SER A 524 -7.92 -8.66 -1.21
C SER A 524 -7.95 -10.13 -0.77
N TYR A 525 -6.84 -10.70 -0.31
CA TYR A 525 -6.81 -12.08 0.19
C TYR A 525 -7.63 -12.24 1.49
N ILE A 526 -7.49 -11.29 2.42
CA ILE A 526 -8.27 -11.27 3.67
C ILE A 526 -9.75 -11.00 3.40
N GLU A 527 -10.02 -10.04 2.51
CA GLU A 527 -11.38 -9.70 2.12
C GLU A 527 -12.09 -10.89 1.44
N GLU A 528 -11.40 -11.61 0.55
CA GLU A 528 -11.92 -12.87 -0.02
C GLU A 528 -12.20 -13.91 1.05
N GLU A 529 -11.31 -14.04 2.04
CA GLU A 529 -11.50 -14.97 3.14
C GLU A 529 -12.74 -14.64 3.97
N TYR A 530 -12.99 -13.33 4.21
CA TYR A 530 -14.19 -12.85 4.88
C TYR A 530 -15.44 -13.18 4.07
N TYR A 531 -15.42 -12.96 2.76
CA TYR A 531 -16.54 -13.27 1.89
C TYR A 531 -16.80 -14.77 1.74
N ARG A 532 -15.79 -15.64 1.85
CA ARG A 532 -16.02 -17.10 1.90
C ARG A 532 -16.84 -17.50 3.13
N ARG A 533 -16.69 -16.79 4.25
CA ARG A 533 -17.44 -17.03 5.50
C ARG A 533 -18.78 -16.30 5.53
N HIS A 534 -18.86 -15.15 4.86
CA HIS A 534 -20.03 -14.28 4.77
C HIS A 534 -20.39 -14.02 3.29
N PRO A 535 -20.92 -15.02 2.56
CA PRO A 535 -21.15 -14.92 1.12
C PRO A 535 -22.14 -13.80 0.75
N LEU A 536 -23.09 -13.51 1.63
CA LEU A 536 -24.08 -12.44 1.45
C LEU A 536 -23.74 -11.15 2.21
N GLY A 537 -22.71 -11.15 3.05
CA GLY A 537 -22.36 -10.00 3.89
C GLY A 537 -21.52 -8.98 3.15
N LEU A 538 -21.75 -7.69 3.34
CA LEU A 538 -20.86 -6.62 2.89
C LEU A 538 -19.55 -6.61 3.69
N ASN A 539 -18.50 -6.01 3.14
CA ASN A 539 -17.33 -5.67 3.94
C ASN A 539 -17.79 -4.72 5.05
N PRO A 540 -17.67 -5.11 6.33
CA PRO A 540 -18.26 -4.35 7.41
C PRO A 540 -17.40 -3.12 7.75
N VAL A 541 -16.16 -3.08 7.25
CA VAL A 541 -15.22 -1.98 7.42
C VAL A 541 -15.29 -1.05 6.22
N ILE A 542 -15.38 0.24 6.50
CA ILE A 542 -15.37 1.33 5.52
C ILE A 542 -14.31 2.38 5.89
N LEU A 543 -13.99 3.26 4.95
CA LEU A 543 -12.80 4.11 5.02
C LEU A 543 -12.73 4.99 6.30
N ASN A 544 -13.88 5.50 6.76
CA ASN A 544 -13.94 6.31 7.98
C ASN A 544 -13.53 5.51 9.24
N ASP A 545 -13.78 4.19 9.28
CA ASP A 545 -13.39 3.33 10.42
C ASP A 545 -11.87 3.22 10.54
N ILE A 546 -11.16 3.17 9.40
CA ILE A 546 -9.70 3.21 9.35
C ILE A 546 -9.19 4.59 9.77
N GLY A 547 -9.81 5.65 9.25
CA GLY A 547 -9.47 7.04 9.57
C GLY A 547 -9.52 7.29 11.09
N PHE A 548 -10.61 6.87 11.74
CA PHE A 548 -10.73 6.91 13.19
C PHE A 548 -9.64 6.08 13.89
N ALA A 549 -9.49 4.81 13.52
CA ALA A 549 -8.56 3.90 14.19
C ALA A 549 -7.11 4.40 14.15
N ALA A 550 -6.67 4.94 12.99
CA ALA A 550 -5.35 5.54 12.83
C ALA A 550 -5.17 6.79 13.68
N HIS A 551 -6.16 7.70 13.68
CA HIS A 551 -6.11 8.92 14.49
C HIS A 551 -6.07 8.62 15.99
N ALA A 552 -6.77 7.57 16.42
CA ALA A 552 -6.82 7.15 17.80
C ALA A 552 -5.46 6.66 18.34
N VAL A 553 -4.67 5.96 17.50
CA VAL A 553 -3.28 5.60 17.82
C VAL A 553 -2.45 6.86 18.02
N PHE A 554 -2.57 7.84 17.13
CA PHE A 554 -1.86 9.12 17.24
C PHE A 554 -2.23 9.89 18.52
N GLY A 555 -3.52 10.12 18.76
CA GLY A 555 -3.99 10.90 19.92
C GLY A 555 -3.62 10.25 21.25
N THR A 556 -3.76 8.93 21.36
CA THR A 556 -3.37 8.18 22.57
C THR A 556 -1.86 8.16 22.75
N GLY A 557 -1.09 7.93 21.67
CA GLY A 557 0.36 7.96 21.70
C GLY A 557 0.90 9.32 22.13
N PHE A 558 0.34 10.40 21.60
CA PHE A 558 0.69 11.77 21.99
C PHE A 558 0.43 12.03 23.48
N THR A 559 -0.72 11.56 23.98
CA THR A 559 -1.06 11.69 25.41
C THR A 559 -0.10 10.90 26.30
N ILE A 560 0.29 9.68 25.90
CA ILE A 560 1.32 8.88 26.61
C ILE A 560 2.66 9.63 26.67
N VAL A 561 3.04 10.32 25.59
CA VAL A 561 4.25 11.15 25.56
C VAL A 561 4.13 12.31 26.55
N GLN A 562 2.99 13.01 26.61
CA GLN A 562 2.74 14.04 27.61
C GLN A 562 2.85 13.49 29.04
N CYS A 563 2.34 12.28 29.30
CA CYS A 563 2.43 11.65 30.61
C CYS A 563 3.85 11.31 31.06
N ARG A 564 4.79 11.19 30.11
CA ARG A 564 6.22 11.03 30.41
C ARG A 564 6.93 12.36 30.66
N TRP A 565 6.42 13.46 30.12
CA TRP A 565 7.05 14.78 30.22
C TRP A 565 6.52 15.65 31.36
N TYR A 566 5.24 15.53 31.67
CA TYR A 566 4.58 16.34 32.68
C TYR A 566 4.58 15.67 34.04
N TYR A 567 4.38 16.48 35.09
CA TYR A 567 4.35 15.97 36.45
C TYR A 567 3.23 14.94 36.59
N ASN A 568 3.61 13.72 37.00
CA ASN A 568 2.71 12.58 37.10
C ASN A 568 2.50 12.10 38.54
N GLY A 569 3.11 12.76 39.54
CA GLY A 569 2.94 12.42 40.95
C GLY A 569 3.32 10.98 41.32
N GLY A 570 4.23 10.35 40.57
CA GLY A 570 4.61 8.95 40.78
C GLY A 570 3.60 7.93 40.23
N ASN A 571 2.63 8.38 39.43
CA ASN A 571 1.68 7.49 38.75
C ASN A 571 2.43 6.53 37.82
N THR A 572 2.09 5.25 37.89
CA THR A 572 2.71 4.18 37.10
C THR A 572 1.66 3.18 36.65
N VAL A 573 1.98 2.41 35.60
CA VAL A 573 1.11 1.31 35.16
C VAL A 573 1.09 0.22 36.24
N SER A 574 -0.11 -0.14 36.70
CA SER A 574 -0.34 -1.12 37.75
C SER A 574 0.09 -2.53 37.34
N LYS A 575 0.36 -3.39 38.33
CA LYS A 575 0.70 -4.80 38.07
C LYS A 575 -0.44 -5.53 37.32
N PRO A 576 -1.74 -5.38 37.69
CA PRO A 576 -2.83 -5.97 36.92
C PRO A 576 -2.86 -5.52 35.46
N ALA A 577 -2.70 -4.21 35.19
CA ALA A 577 -2.68 -3.71 33.81
C ALA A 577 -1.49 -4.27 33.00
N LYS A 578 -0.31 -4.41 33.60
CA LYS A 578 0.85 -5.06 32.97
C LYS A 578 0.58 -6.53 32.65
N VAL A 579 -0.09 -7.27 33.54
CA VAL A 579 -0.48 -8.67 33.30
C VAL A 579 -1.45 -8.75 32.14
N ILE A 580 -2.49 -7.90 32.11
CA ILE A 580 -3.49 -7.87 31.02
C ILE A 580 -2.83 -7.55 29.68
N ILE A 581 -1.96 -6.53 29.62
CA ILE A 581 -1.20 -6.20 28.40
C ILE A 581 -0.30 -7.36 27.99
N GLY A 582 0.39 -8.00 28.94
CA GLY A 582 1.22 -9.18 28.68
C GLY A 582 0.44 -10.34 28.09
N LEU A 583 -0.77 -10.61 28.61
CA LEU A 583 -1.67 -11.64 28.07
C LEU A 583 -2.15 -11.31 26.66
N PHE A 584 -2.48 -10.05 26.37
CA PHE A 584 -2.83 -9.63 25.01
C PHE A 584 -1.66 -9.80 24.04
N LEU A 585 -0.46 -9.36 24.41
CA LEU A 585 0.73 -9.51 23.57
C LEU A 585 1.07 -10.98 23.33
N LEU A 586 0.96 -11.83 24.35
CA LEU A 586 1.14 -13.28 24.22
C LEU A 586 0.12 -13.87 23.25
N LEU A 587 -1.16 -13.51 23.39
CA LEU A 587 -2.22 -13.99 22.50
C LEU A 587 -1.96 -13.58 21.05
N ILE A 588 -1.57 -12.31 20.82
CA ILE A 588 -1.22 -11.80 19.48
C ILE A 588 -0.08 -12.59 18.87
N VAL A 589 1.01 -12.79 19.61
CA VAL A 589 2.19 -13.52 19.10
C VAL A 589 1.84 -14.99 18.82
N ALA A 590 1.08 -15.64 19.70
CA ALA A 590 0.67 -17.02 19.54
C ALA A 590 -0.23 -17.20 18.31
N THR A 591 -1.26 -16.37 18.14
CA THR A 591 -2.20 -16.49 17.01
C THR A 591 -1.57 -16.06 15.69
N MET A 592 -0.70 -15.03 15.69
CA MET A 592 0.09 -14.67 14.52
C MET A 592 1.01 -15.82 14.08
N SER A 593 1.65 -16.51 15.04
CA SER A 593 2.51 -17.67 14.75
C SER A 593 1.70 -18.83 14.17
N MET A 594 0.51 -19.10 14.70
CA MET A 594 -0.40 -20.11 14.15
C MET A 594 -0.86 -19.77 12.72
N ALA A 595 -1.16 -18.50 12.43
CA ALA A 595 -1.54 -18.05 11.09
C ALA A 595 -0.36 -18.18 10.11
N TRP A 596 0.85 -17.79 10.54
CA TRP A 596 2.07 -17.92 9.76
C TRP A 596 2.38 -19.38 9.41
N LEU A 597 2.20 -20.29 10.37
CA LEU A 597 2.36 -21.73 10.20
C LEU A 597 1.17 -22.41 9.50
N ARG A 598 0.14 -21.64 9.10
CA ARG A 598 -1.08 -22.10 8.41
C ARG A 598 -1.96 -23.06 9.22
N TYR A 599 -1.88 -23.02 10.55
CA TYR A 599 -2.81 -23.75 11.44
C TYR A 599 -4.17 -23.07 11.55
N ILE A 600 -4.19 -21.74 11.47
CA ILE A 600 -5.40 -20.92 11.37
C ILE A 600 -5.27 -20.03 10.14
N HIS A 601 -6.38 -19.46 9.68
CA HIS A 601 -6.32 -18.50 8.60
C HIS A 601 -5.96 -17.10 9.11
N TRP A 602 -5.56 -16.21 8.20
CA TRP A 602 -5.18 -14.85 8.57
C TRP A 602 -6.36 -14.03 9.07
N LEU A 603 -7.58 -14.26 8.56
CA LEU A 603 -8.77 -13.60 9.09
C LEU A 603 -9.06 -14.00 10.54
N ASP A 604 -8.76 -15.23 10.96
CA ASP A 604 -8.92 -15.66 12.37
C ASP A 604 -8.01 -14.87 13.30
N PHE A 605 -6.75 -14.67 12.89
CA PHE A 605 -5.82 -13.82 13.61
C PHE A 605 -6.34 -12.37 13.72
N LEU A 606 -6.87 -11.82 12.62
CA LEU A 606 -7.42 -10.46 12.61
C LEU A 606 -8.68 -10.33 13.49
N TYR A 607 -9.55 -11.34 13.54
CA TYR A 607 -10.65 -11.37 14.51
C TYR A 607 -10.15 -11.39 15.96
N VAL A 608 -9.07 -12.12 16.26
CA VAL A 608 -8.45 -12.07 17.60
C VAL A 608 -7.98 -10.65 17.92
N LEU A 609 -7.36 -9.92 16.99
CA LEU A 609 -6.99 -8.51 17.18
C LEU A 609 -8.21 -7.61 17.46
N SER A 610 -9.31 -7.87 16.77
CA SER A 610 -10.57 -7.14 16.93
C SER A 610 -11.19 -7.42 18.31
N TYR A 611 -11.24 -8.68 18.76
CA TYR A 611 -11.69 -9.02 20.11
C TYR A 611 -10.80 -8.45 21.21
N ILE A 612 -9.48 -8.40 21.01
CA ILE A 612 -8.56 -7.71 21.93
C ILE A 612 -8.93 -6.23 22.01
N LYS A 613 -9.19 -5.55 20.87
CA LYS A 613 -9.65 -4.16 20.89
C LYS A 613 -10.93 -4.03 21.70
N LEU A 614 -11.93 -4.87 21.44
CA LEU A 614 -13.21 -4.81 22.15
C LEU A 614 -13.01 -4.97 23.67
N LEU A 615 -12.22 -5.97 24.08
CA LEU A 615 -11.92 -6.23 25.47
C LEU A 615 -11.13 -5.08 26.12
N THR A 616 -10.21 -4.44 25.39
CA THR A 616 -9.52 -3.24 25.90
C THR A 616 -10.50 -2.11 26.20
N THR A 617 -11.53 -1.92 25.37
CA THR A 617 -12.59 -0.92 25.61
C THR A 617 -13.37 -1.24 26.87
N MET A 618 -13.72 -2.52 27.10
CA MET A 618 -14.42 -2.94 28.32
C MET A 618 -13.57 -2.73 29.58
N VAL A 619 -12.28 -3.07 29.52
CA VAL A 619 -11.40 -3.09 30.71
C VAL A 619 -10.84 -1.70 31.04
N LYS A 620 -10.48 -0.88 30.05
CA LYS A 620 -9.73 0.37 30.26
C LYS A 620 -10.49 1.40 31.10
N TYR A 621 -11.83 1.43 31.03
CA TYR A 621 -12.63 2.45 31.70
C TYR A 621 -12.67 2.24 33.23
N PHE A 622 -12.56 1.00 33.70
CA PHE A 622 -12.58 0.67 35.13
C PHE A 622 -11.48 1.39 35.94
N PRO A 623 -10.18 1.35 35.55
CA PRO A 623 -9.14 2.09 36.24
C PRO A 623 -9.41 3.59 36.41
N GLN A 624 -9.96 4.25 35.38
CA GLN A 624 -10.27 5.69 35.48
C GLN A 624 -11.48 5.93 36.38
N ALA A 625 -12.54 5.13 36.25
CA ALA A 625 -13.73 5.26 37.10
C ALA A 625 -13.38 5.01 38.57
N TYR A 626 -12.53 4.01 38.85
CA TYR A 626 -12.02 3.73 40.19
C TYR A 626 -11.12 4.85 40.70
N MET A 627 -10.21 5.38 39.89
CA MET A 627 -9.35 6.51 40.26
C MET A 627 -10.19 7.75 40.63
N ASN A 628 -11.22 8.06 39.86
CA ASN A 628 -12.17 9.14 40.18
C ASN A 628 -12.87 8.86 41.52
N TYR A 629 -13.27 7.62 41.77
CA TYR A 629 -13.90 7.21 43.02
C TYR A 629 -12.98 7.31 44.23
N CYS A 630 -11.71 6.91 44.11
CA CYS A 630 -10.73 7.00 45.20
C CYS A 630 -10.40 8.46 45.52
N ARG A 631 -10.23 9.29 44.50
CA ARG A 631 -9.91 10.71 44.65
C ARG A 631 -11.11 11.57 45.03
N LYS A 632 -12.33 11.01 44.90
CA LYS A 632 -13.60 11.74 44.99
C LYS A 632 -13.60 12.99 44.11
N SER A 633 -12.92 12.94 42.97
CA SER A 633 -12.69 14.07 42.09
C SER A 633 -12.48 13.58 40.66
N THR A 634 -12.93 14.37 39.70
CA THR A 634 -12.65 14.16 38.26
C THR A 634 -11.64 15.19 37.73
N VAL A 635 -11.04 16.01 38.61
CA VAL A 635 -10.05 17.01 38.21
C VAL A 635 -8.84 16.32 37.58
N GLY A 636 -8.50 16.77 36.37
CA GLY A 636 -7.44 16.20 35.56
C GLY A 636 -7.89 15.14 34.53
N PHE A 637 -9.17 14.78 34.52
CA PHE A 637 -9.82 13.98 33.48
C PHE A 637 -10.87 14.82 32.75
N HIS A 638 -10.60 15.20 31.50
CA HIS A 638 -11.40 16.19 30.79
C HIS A 638 -12.74 15.62 30.29
N ILE A 639 -13.85 16.09 30.86
CA ILE A 639 -15.20 15.54 30.58
C ILE A 639 -15.65 15.67 29.11
N MET A 640 -15.19 16.70 28.38
CA MET A 640 -15.55 16.88 26.97
C MET A 640 -15.17 15.68 26.10
N ASN A 641 -14.08 14.97 26.44
CA ASN A 641 -13.71 13.73 25.77
C ASN A 641 -14.82 12.66 25.87
N ARG A 642 -15.53 12.59 27.01
CA ARG A 642 -16.62 11.64 27.25
C ARG A 642 -17.90 12.02 26.50
N LEU A 643 -18.21 13.32 26.42
CA LEU A 643 -19.36 13.80 25.65
C LEU A 643 -19.19 13.53 24.15
N LEU A 644 -17.97 13.72 23.64
CA LEU A 644 -17.62 13.40 22.25
C LEU A 644 -17.53 11.88 22.00
N ASP A 645 -17.13 11.09 23.00
CA ASP A 645 -17.15 9.63 22.95
C ASP A 645 -18.59 9.08 22.86
N LEU A 646 -19.51 9.65 23.65
CA LEU A 646 -20.94 9.35 23.59
C LEU A 646 -21.54 9.69 22.22
N ALA A 647 -21.27 10.88 21.69
CA ALA A 647 -21.75 11.29 20.37
C ALA A 647 -21.22 10.37 19.26
N GLY A 648 -19.92 10.04 19.29
CA GLY A 648 -19.33 9.10 18.34
C GLY A 648 -19.92 7.68 18.45
N GLY A 649 -20.20 7.21 19.66
CA GLY A 649 -20.87 5.92 19.87
C GLY A 649 -22.28 5.87 19.26
N LEU A 650 -23.07 6.93 19.46
CA LEU A 650 -24.43 7.03 18.92
C LEU A 650 -24.44 7.11 17.39
N PHE A 651 -23.61 7.99 16.79
CA PHE A 651 -23.53 8.10 15.33
C PHE A 651 -22.92 6.85 14.69
N GLY A 652 -21.96 6.19 15.34
CA GLY A 652 -21.37 4.94 14.86
C GLY A 652 -22.40 3.81 14.77
N ILE A 653 -23.24 3.63 15.79
CA ILE A 653 -24.35 2.66 15.78
C ILE A 653 -25.39 3.05 14.73
N LEU A 654 -25.76 4.32 14.64
CA LEU A 654 -26.73 4.81 13.65
C LEU A 654 -26.28 4.52 12.22
N GLN A 655 -24.99 4.71 11.92
CA GLN A 655 -24.45 4.35 10.61
C GLN A 655 -24.61 2.86 10.29
N MET A 656 -24.30 1.99 11.25
CA MET A 656 -24.44 0.54 11.07
C MET A 656 -25.88 0.14 10.82
N LEU A 657 -26.84 0.74 11.53
CA LEU A 657 -28.27 0.50 11.34
C LEU A 657 -28.76 0.97 9.96
N ILE A 658 -28.32 2.14 9.50
CA ILE A 658 -28.67 2.64 8.17
C ILE A 658 -28.12 1.71 7.08
N ASN A 659 -26.87 1.26 7.20
CA ASN A 659 -26.29 0.34 6.22
C ASN A 659 -26.99 -1.03 6.22
N ALA A 660 -27.22 -1.60 7.40
CA ALA A 660 -27.91 -2.88 7.53
C ALA A 660 -29.31 -2.81 6.91
N TRP A 661 -30.05 -1.73 7.18
CA TRP A 661 -31.38 -1.56 6.61
C TRP A 661 -31.37 -1.25 5.12
N ASN A 662 -30.45 -0.41 4.62
CA ASN A 662 -30.43 0.00 3.21
C ASN A 662 -29.97 -1.12 2.26
N PHE A 663 -29.20 -2.08 2.77
CA PHE A 663 -28.70 -3.23 2.02
C PHE A 663 -29.29 -4.58 2.46
N ASP A 664 -30.31 -4.59 3.34
CA ASP A 664 -30.87 -5.82 3.97
C ASP A 664 -29.81 -6.77 4.54
N ASP A 665 -28.77 -6.21 5.14
CA ASP A 665 -27.62 -6.95 5.67
C ASP A 665 -27.43 -6.70 7.17
N TRP A 666 -28.37 -7.22 7.94
CA TRP A 666 -28.31 -7.20 9.41
C TRP A 666 -27.18 -8.09 9.97
N THR A 667 -26.75 -9.08 9.20
CA THR A 667 -25.69 -10.01 9.62
C THR A 667 -24.33 -9.33 9.71
N SER A 668 -24.05 -8.34 8.85
CA SER A 668 -22.81 -7.58 8.87
C SER A 668 -22.64 -6.69 10.10
N ILE A 669 -23.70 -6.42 10.88
CA ILE A 669 -23.56 -5.79 12.19
C ILE A 669 -22.69 -6.66 13.12
N GLY A 670 -22.84 -7.99 13.04
CA GLY A 670 -21.99 -8.95 13.75
C GLY A 670 -20.62 -9.20 13.10
N GLY A 671 -20.46 -8.82 11.83
CA GLY A 671 -19.21 -8.95 11.06
C GLY A 671 -18.10 -7.99 11.51
N ASP A 672 -18.47 -6.82 12.05
CA ASP A 672 -17.58 -5.92 12.81
C ASP A 672 -18.04 -5.86 14.28
N PRO A 673 -17.71 -6.89 15.09
CA PRO A 673 -18.11 -6.94 16.50
C PRO A 673 -17.49 -5.79 17.30
N VAL A 674 -16.41 -5.19 16.79
CA VAL A 674 -15.71 -4.10 17.47
C VAL A 674 -16.47 -2.80 17.34
N LYS A 675 -16.89 -2.39 16.15
CA LYS A 675 -17.59 -1.11 15.97
C LYS A 675 -18.92 -1.09 16.72
N PHE A 676 -19.71 -2.16 16.62
CA PHE A 676 -20.96 -2.30 17.36
C PHE A 676 -20.72 -2.32 18.89
N GLY A 677 -19.81 -3.19 19.36
CA GLY A 677 -19.51 -3.31 20.77
C GLY A 677 -18.86 -2.06 21.37
N LEU A 678 -17.96 -1.39 20.62
CA LEU A 678 -17.32 -0.14 21.03
C LEU A 678 -18.35 0.97 21.20
N GLY A 679 -19.34 1.08 20.31
CA GLY A 679 -20.47 2.00 20.48
C GLY A 679 -21.21 1.76 21.80
N ILE A 680 -21.65 0.52 22.06
CA ILE A 680 -22.42 0.17 23.26
C ILE A 680 -21.61 0.40 24.55
N PHE A 681 -20.40 -0.17 24.63
CA PHE A 681 -19.60 -0.06 25.86
C PHE A 681 -19.15 1.37 26.13
N SER A 682 -18.87 2.18 25.10
CA SER A 682 -18.52 3.59 25.29
C SER A 682 -19.71 4.37 25.86
N ILE A 683 -20.91 4.23 25.26
CA ILE A 683 -22.14 4.87 25.76
C ILE A 683 -22.37 4.54 27.24
N LEU A 684 -22.28 3.26 27.62
CA LEU A 684 -22.49 2.81 29.01
C LEU A 684 -21.49 3.46 29.99
N PHE A 685 -20.19 3.43 29.67
CA PHE A 685 -19.18 4.02 30.55
C PHE A 685 -19.18 5.55 30.55
N ASP A 686 -19.56 6.19 29.45
CA ASP A 686 -19.69 7.64 29.39
C ASP A 686 -20.78 8.14 30.34
N PHE A 687 -21.90 7.42 30.47
CA PHE A 687 -22.90 7.70 31.52
C PHE A 687 -22.32 7.59 32.93
N VAL A 688 -21.46 6.59 33.19
CA VAL A 688 -20.78 6.46 34.49
C VAL A 688 -19.88 7.67 34.76
N PHE A 689 -19.07 8.09 33.80
CA PHE A 689 -18.19 9.26 33.96
C PHE A 689 -18.96 10.57 34.10
N MET A 690 -20.05 10.74 33.34
CA MET A 690 -20.94 11.90 33.47
C MET A 690 -21.60 11.95 34.85
N PHE A 691 -22.04 10.80 35.37
CA PHE A 691 -22.59 10.71 36.72
C PHE A 691 -21.53 11.05 37.78
N GLN A 692 -20.31 10.53 37.64
CA GLN A 692 -19.19 10.88 38.53
C GLN A 692 -18.88 12.39 38.49
N HIS A 693 -18.88 13.00 37.30
CA HIS A 693 -18.49 14.40 37.11
C HIS A 693 -19.59 15.39 37.53
N TYR A 694 -20.82 15.22 37.04
CA TYR A 694 -21.90 16.18 37.22
C TYR A 694 -22.74 15.94 38.49
N VAL A 695 -22.75 14.72 39.03
CA VAL A 695 -23.56 14.37 40.20
C VAL A 695 -22.69 14.14 41.43
N LEU A 696 -21.79 13.15 41.42
CA LEU A 696 -21.05 12.76 42.63
C LEU A 696 -19.95 13.75 43.04
N TYR A 697 -19.18 14.27 42.10
CA TYR A 697 -17.97 15.06 42.38
C TYR A 697 -18.06 16.50 41.84
N ARG A 698 -19.28 17.05 41.77
CA ARG A 698 -19.59 18.37 41.18
C ARG A 698 -18.86 19.54 41.84
N TYR A 699 -18.63 19.48 43.16
CA TYR A 699 -18.16 20.63 43.97
C TYR A 699 -16.71 20.53 44.43
N VAL A 700 -15.88 19.66 43.83
CA VAL A 700 -14.47 19.52 44.22
C VAL A 700 -13.61 20.44 43.37
N ASP A 701 -13.38 21.66 43.87
CA ASP A 701 -12.56 22.69 43.23
C ASP A 701 -11.04 22.41 43.33
N TYR A 702 -10.29 22.96 42.36
CA TYR A 702 -8.85 22.85 42.15
C TYR A 702 -7.95 23.15 43.37
N TYR A 703 -8.49 23.75 44.44
CA TYR A 703 -7.71 24.29 45.57
C TYR A 703 -7.27 23.27 46.61
N CYS A 704 -7.83 22.05 46.63
CA CYS A 704 -7.40 21.02 47.59
C CYS A 704 -6.17 20.20 47.14
N TYR A 705 -5.55 20.50 45.98
CA TYR A 705 -4.46 19.70 45.43
C TYR A 705 -3.03 20.17 45.78
N TYR A 706 -2.90 21.31 46.48
CA TYR A 706 -1.61 21.94 46.81
C TYR A 706 -1.34 22.10 48.32
N ASN A 707 -2.05 21.36 49.18
CA ASN A 707 -1.69 21.23 50.60
C ASN A 707 -1.23 19.81 50.92
#